data_AF-A0A928G3D9-F1
#
_entry.id   AF-A0A928G3D9-F1
#
_cell.length_a   1.000
_cell.length_b   1.000
_cell.length_c   1.000
_cell.angle_alpha   90.00
_cell.angle_beta   90.00
_cell.angle_gamma   90.00
#
_symmetry.space_group_name_H-M   'P 1'
#
loop_
_entity.id
_entity.type
_entity.pdbx_description
1 polymer ?
#
loop_
_entity_poly.entity_id
_entity_poly.type
_entity_poly.pdbx_seq_one_letter_code
_entity_poly.pdbx_strand_id
1 'polypeptide(L)'
;MSRFRVKYIVLVASLLLISQFVSGWGETPRSISLPSLSEREALQDTTKSDSRSERRRRRQEQKEQRVPEIEPLSQAEMMIDTIIEVDSLIEKFAAVQRMEADTATNKKTPLEAPIKGKAVDSLYYDLTQKKVYLYNQGDVAYGDFNLKADYMDIDLNTNNIYAYGSSDTIDGELQVKRPEFIQGSSTLNMDTITYNIESQRAKIKGIATQQGDGWLIGHSVKKMEDNNINISDGMYTTCDHTDHPHFYYRARKIKVIPGKKAILGPGCLTIEDVEIPFLGLPEAFFPLSSGPKSGILMPTYGEEANRGFFIRGLGYYFRISDHIDLTLTGGYYTLGSWEVSAISRYVKRYKFSGNMNFNYSSVRTGTKGDLDYMEANTFQFQWTHQQDPKANPGSTFSASVNLTSSGYSKYSATNLNDMLATQTNSSISYSKNWAGTPFSFSMNMAISQNSQTQAISATLPNVSFNVSKFFPLKRKVKLGKDRWYEKISMSYSGKLTNSITAKESTLFERETFDNMRNGIQHTIPVQASFNALNYINITPSFNYTERWYFKKVEQEYNYETNKAEKLDPEYGFYRLYNYNAAVSLSTTIYGTWQVKDKYKKMKLQGLRHTITPSISFSYSPNFSNQKYGFYKTVQADSTGRVTVYSPFSENAFGVPPTGENMSMNFSLSQSLEAKVLSKRDTSGVKKIKIIDDLTLGASYNFLADSMKLSTISISLRSTISSKFGINLRATLDPYEVTPEGKRYDKLTWSRGNLGRIVSTGWSFGYTFQSRNSTFPALNDINSIPPEYTNPFYDPYGTMNPILRRQYMAQAYYDFALPWNLGFNYNINYNLSYVNNGTTGYERKITQTIGFNGSLNISPKMGVTLSGGYDIGQNKLTTSAVSITRDLHCWQMSFSWIPFGHYKSWSFHIGVKAASLQDLKYQKSQSMYDNFY
;
A
#
# COMPACT_ATOMS: atom_id res chain seq x y z
N MET A 1 -39.26 -7.00 -0.04
CA MET A 1 -38.05 -6.64 -0.82
C MET A 1 -37.83 -5.13 -1.01
N SER A 2 -38.84 -4.28 -1.20
CA SER A 2 -38.62 -2.83 -1.46
C SER A 2 -38.08 -2.04 -0.25
N ARG A 3 -38.53 -2.35 0.98
CA ARG A 3 -38.06 -1.66 2.21
C ARG A 3 -36.59 -1.94 2.58
N PHE A 4 -36.01 -3.04 2.10
CA PHE A 4 -34.64 -3.44 2.39
C PHE A 4 -33.61 -2.64 1.57
N ARG A 5 -33.94 -2.32 0.30
CA ARG A 5 -33.07 -1.52 -0.60
C ARG A 5 -32.94 -0.06 -0.18
N VAL A 6 -34.02 0.54 0.34
CA VAL A 6 -34.04 1.96 0.75
C VAL A 6 -33.17 2.23 1.97
N LYS A 7 -33.14 1.30 2.95
CA LYS A 7 -32.39 1.45 4.20
C LYS A 7 -30.87 1.54 3.99
N TYR A 8 -30.32 0.74 3.05
CA TYR A 8 -28.91 0.78 2.69
C TYR A 8 -28.51 2.02 1.90
N ILE A 9 -29.39 2.48 1.00
CA ILE A 9 -29.21 3.72 0.25
C ILE A 9 -29.17 4.91 1.22
N VAL A 10 -30.00 4.92 2.27
CA VAL A 10 -29.98 5.96 3.32
C VAL A 10 -28.70 5.91 4.15
N LEU A 11 -28.16 4.73 4.46
CA LEU A 11 -26.88 4.61 5.16
C LEU A 11 -25.71 5.11 4.31
N VAL A 12 -25.71 4.77 3.02
CA VAL A 12 -24.70 5.25 2.06
C VAL A 12 -24.85 6.75 1.83
N ALA A 13 -26.08 7.25 1.69
CA ALA A 13 -26.37 8.66 1.52
C ALA A 13 -26.01 9.49 2.76
N SER A 14 -26.24 8.98 3.97
CA SER A 14 -25.81 9.67 5.20
C SER A 14 -24.29 9.70 5.34
N LEU A 15 -23.59 8.61 5.00
CA LEU A 15 -22.12 8.59 4.94
C LEU A 15 -21.56 9.55 3.86
N LEU A 16 -22.23 9.65 2.70
CA LEU A 16 -21.84 10.54 1.61
C LEU A 16 -22.16 12.02 1.89
N LEU A 17 -23.30 12.35 2.49
CA LEU A 17 -23.67 13.71 2.87
C LEU A 17 -22.67 14.30 3.88
N ILE A 18 -22.18 13.48 4.81
CA ILE A 18 -21.14 13.88 5.76
C ILE A 18 -19.79 14.07 5.03
N SER A 19 -19.50 13.26 4.01
CA SER A 19 -18.32 13.47 3.17
C SER A 19 -18.36 14.81 2.43
N GLN A 20 -19.53 15.27 1.96
CA GLN A 20 -19.67 16.56 1.28
C GLN A 20 -19.38 17.75 2.21
N PHE A 21 -19.79 17.67 3.47
CA PHE A 21 -19.47 18.69 4.49
C PHE A 21 -17.97 18.79 4.80
N VAL A 22 -17.22 17.70 4.66
CA VAL A 22 -15.78 17.64 4.98
C VAL A 22 -14.87 17.84 3.76
N SER A 23 -15.33 17.46 2.57
CA SER A 23 -14.54 17.48 1.33
C SER A 23 -14.75 18.72 0.45
N GLY A 24 -15.67 19.63 0.81
CA GLY A 24 -15.82 20.93 0.13
C GLY A 24 -16.36 20.85 -1.30
N TRP A 25 -17.33 19.97 -1.55
CA TRP A 25 -18.00 19.82 -2.85
C TRP A 25 -19.28 20.68 -2.99
N GLY A 26 -19.50 21.67 -2.12
CA GLY A 26 -20.64 22.60 -2.19
C GLY A 26 -20.18 24.05 -2.26
N GLU A 27 -20.79 24.82 -3.16
CA GLU A 27 -20.62 26.27 -3.25
C GLU A 27 -20.86 26.93 -1.90
N THR A 28 -19.93 27.77 -1.47
CA THR A 28 -20.05 28.60 -0.27
C THR A 28 -21.29 29.51 -0.36
N PRO A 29 -22.21 29.53 0.63
CA PRO A 29 -23.22 30.55 0.69
C PRO A 29 -22.55 31.91 0.94
N ARG A 30 -22.98 32.93 0.19
CA ARG A 30 -22.51 34.33 0.28
C ARG A 30 -22.43 34.80 1.73
N SER A 31 -21.26 35.34 2.08
CA SER A 31 -20.97 36.01 3.34
C SER A 31 -21.97 37.14 3.62
N ILE A 32 -22.61 37.09 4.79
CA ILE A 32 -23.34 38.20 5.39
C ILE A 32 -22.31 39.22 5.88
N SER A 33 -22.36 40.43 5.32
CA SER A 33 -21.59 41.59 5.75
C SER A 33 -22.16 42.15 7.06
N LEU A 34 -21.30 42.41 8.05
CA LEU A 34 -21.59 43.28 9.19
C LEU A 34 -20.64 44.50 9.14
N PRO A 35 -21.09 45.68 9.61
CA PRO A 35 -20.59 46.95 9.12
C PRO A 35 -19.40 47.50 9.91
N SER A 36 -18.66 48.38 9.23
CA SER A 36 -17.55 49.20 9.69
C SER A 36 -17.94 50.15 10.83
N LEU A 37 -17.05 50.29 11.81
CA LEU A 37 -16.99 51.45 12.70
C LEU A 37 -15.56 52.01 12.69
N SER A 38 -15.54 53.33 12.75
CA SER A 38 -14.59 54.30 12.23
C SER A 38 -13.42 54.65 13.16
N GLU A 39 -12.44 55.30 12.53
CA GLU A 39 -11.26 55.98 13.07
C GLU A 39 -11.51 56.97 14.23
N ARG A 40 -10.49 57.08 15.09
CA ARG A 40 -9.81 58.31 15.59
C ARG A 40 -8.60 57.87 16.43
N GLU A 41 -7.37 58.09 15.95
CA GLU A 41 -6.45 59.21 16.29
C GLU A 41 -6.12 59.31 17.79
N ALA A 42 -4.92 59.61 18.29
CA ALA A 42 -3.52 59.73 17.84
C ALA A 42 -2.69 60.08 19.13
N LEU A 43 -1.36 60.08 19.01
CA LEU A 43 -0.29 60.55 19.96
C LEU A 43 0.34 59.45 20.86
N GLN A 44 1.53 58.90 20.54
CA GLN A 44 2.91 59.43 20.72
C GLN A 44 3.28 59.45 22.24
N ASP A 45 4.35 58.83 22.77
CA ASP A 45 5.75 58.79 22.32
C ASP A 45 6.61 57.82 23.19
N THR A 46 7.79 57.41 22.67
CA THR A 46 9.04 56.95 23.35
C THR A 46 9.05 55.65 24.21
N THR A 47 10.03 54.72 24.18
CA THR A 47 11.43 54.70 23.72
C THR A 47 11.99 53.26 23.60
N LYS A 48 12.78 53.04 22.52
CA LYS A 48 14.06 52.29 22.37
C LYS A 48 14.44 51.11 23.30
N SER A 49 14.77 49.94 22.71
CA SER A 49 16.16 49.57 22.32
C SER A 49 16.31 48.12 21.80
N ASP A 50 16.98 48.00 20.65
CA ASP A 50 17.97 47.00 20.22
C ASP A 50 17.72 45.47 20.20
N SER A 51 17.70 44.91 18.98
CA SER A 51 18.74 43.97 18.50
C SER A 51 18.40 43.45 17.08
N ARG A 52 18.62 44.31 16.06
CA ARG A 52 18.74 43.92 14.64
C ARG A 52 20.23 43.91 14.26
N SER A 53 20.99 43.01 14.86
CA SER A 53 22.41 42.83 14.58
C SER A 53 22.82 41.36 14.72
N GLU A 54 22.17 40.44 14.00
CA GLU A 54 22.67 39.05 13.94
C GLU A 54 22.31 38.27 12.66
N ARG A 55 21.75 38.91 11.62
CA ARG A 55 21.39 38.23 10.36
C ARG A 55 22.19 38.62 9.12
N ARG A 56 23.19 39.50 9.24
CA ARG A 56 24.06 39.89 8.12
C ARG A 56 25.49 39.33 8.15
N ARG A 57 25.85 38.51 9.15
CA ARG A 57 27.24 38.03 9.33
C ARG A 57 27.46 36.52 9.16
N ARG A 58 26.56 35.79 8.50
CA ARG A 58 26.70 34.35 8.21
C ARG A 58 26.62 33.98 6.72
N ARG A 59 26.78 34.95 5.81
CA ARG A 59 26.69 34.72 4.36
C ARG A 59 27.96 35.09 3.58
N GLN A 60 29.07 35.34 4.26
CA GLN A 60 30.29 35.83 3.60
C GLN A 60 31.58 35.07 3.94
N GLU A 61 31.48 33.90 4.58
CA GLU A 61 32.63 33.00 4.83
C GLU A 61 32.22 31.58 4.46
N GLN A 62 32.31 31.26 3.16
CA GLN A 62 32.50 29.92 2.59
C GLN A 62 32.55 30.06 1.06
N LYS A 63 33.60 30.73 0.59
CA LYS A 63 34.03 30.69 -0.81
C LYS A 63 35.54 30.60 -0.82
N GLU A 64 36.04 29.41 -0.52
CA GLU A 64 37.38 28.99 -0.92
C GLU A 64 37.40 27.46 -0.99
N GLN A 65 37.98 26.95 -2.08
CA GLN A 65 38.22 25.54 -2.43
C GLN A 65 37.03 24.74 -2.99
N ARG A 66 36.95 24.65 -4.33
CA ARG A 66 37.38 23.46 -5.11
C ARG A 66 37.03 23.59 -6.61
N VAL A 67 37.90 22.96 -7.40
CA VAL A 67 38.01 22.79 -8.86
C VAL A 67 36.72 22.21 -9.49
N PRO A 68 36.39 22.52 -10.76
CA PRO A 68 35.18 22.01 -11.41
C PRO A 68 35.41 20.63 -12.07
N GLU A 69 34.41 19.76 -11.96
CA GLU A 69 34.22 18.58 -12.79
C GLU A 69 32.96 18.79 -13.64
N ILE A 70 33.05 18.35 -14.89
CA ILE A 70 32.16 18.66 -16.01
C ILE A 70 31.00 17.67 -16.03
N GLU A 71 29.76 18.15 -16.22
CA GLU A 71 28.71 17.44 -16.99
C GLU A 71 27.54 18.39 -17.36
N PRO A 72 26.81 18.13 -18.46
CA PRO A 72 26.19 19.17 -19.29
C PRO A 72 24.73 19.52 -18.95
N LEU A 73 24.39 20.77 -19.26
CA LEU A 73 23.07 21.38 -19.12
C LEU A 73 22.12 21.00 -20.27
N SER A 74 20.90 20.60 -19.90
CA SER A 74 19.73 20.61 -20.76
C SER A 74 19.23 22.05 -20.96
N GLN A 75 18.97 22.41 -22.21
CA GLN A 75 18.42 23.70 -22.62
C GLN A 75 16.93 23.84 -22.26
N ALA A 76 16.58 24.96 -21.64
CA ALA A 76 15.26 25.56 -21.74
C ALA A 76 15.43 27.09 -21.87
N GLU A 77 14.98 27.55 -23.04
CA GLU A 77 14.50 28.89 -23.45
C GLU A 77 14.77 30.12 -22.58
N MET A 78 15.37 31.14 -23.22
CA MET A 78 15.09 32.56 -22.95
C MET A 78 15.25 33.37 -24.25
N MET A 79 14.15 33.98 -24.70
CA MET A 79 14.16 35.11 -25.63
C MET A 79 14.43 36.39 -24.83
N ILE A 80 15.38 37.24 -25.26
CA ILE A 80 15.35 38.69 -25.03
C ILE A 80 16.01 39.42 -26.22
N ASP A 81 15.19 40.28 -26.82
CA ASP A 81 15.41 41.53 -27.55
C ASP A 81 16.74 42.27 -27.29
N THR A 82 17.42 42.80 -28.32
CA THR A 82 18.10 44.13 -28.25
C THR A 82 18.42 44.66 -29.65
N ILE A 83 17.91 45.86 -29.91
CA ILE A 83 18.17 46.79 -31.02
C ILE A 83 19.54 47.45 -30.84
N ILE A 84 20.36 47.56 -31.90
CA ILE A 84 21.36 48.65 -32.06
C ILE A 84 21.38 49.13 -33.51
N GLU A 85 21.28 50.45 -33.64
CA GLU A 85 21.23 51.28 -34.84
C GLU A 85 22.45 51.18 -35.74
N VAL A 86 22.17 51.36 -37.03
CA VAL A 86 23.11 51.60 -38.12
C VAL A 86 23.20 53.12 -38.31
N ASP A 87 24.42 53.67 -38.36
CA ASP A 87 24.63 55.02 -38.89
C ASP A 87 25.80 55.03 -39.91
N SER A 88 25.48 55.77 -40.98
CA SER A 88 26.15 56.31 -42.16
C SER A 88 27.69 56.28 -42.26
N LEU A 89 28.32 56.08 -43.43
CA LEU A 89 28.35 56.95 -44.61
C LEU A 89 29.13 56.21 -45.72
N ILE A 90 28.60 56.16 -46.95
CA ILE A 90 29.25 56.52 -48.22
C ILE A 90 28.14 56.53 -49.28
N GLU A 91 27.63 57.74 -49.55
CA GLU A 91 27.07 58.09 -50.85
C GLU A 91 28.22 58.17 -51.87
N LYS A 92 28.01 57.67 -53.09
CA LYS A 92 27.86 58.53 -54.29
C LYS A 92 27.85 57.74 -55.60
N PHE A 93 27.05 58.29 -56.51
CA PHE A 93 26.94 58.03 -57.96
C PHE A 93 25.99 56.92 -58.41
N ALA A 94 24.72 57.31 -58.49
CA ALA A 94 23.76 56.75 -59.43
C ALA A 94 23.77 57.55 -60.75
N ALA A 95 23.40 56.83 -61.83
CA ALA A 95 22.98 57.26 -63.16
C ALA A 95 24.03 57.40 -64.28
N VAL A 96 24.22 56.30 -65.03
CA VAL A 96 24.29 56.32 -66.50
C VAL A 96 23.42 55.19 -67.06
N GLN A 97 22.76 55.52 -68.17
CA GLN A 97 21.76 54.80 -68.95
C GLN A 97 22.07 53.35 -69.37
N ARG A 98 20.98 52.56 -69.36
CA ARG A 98 20.50 51.58 -70.35
C ARG A 98 21.56 50.67 -71.01
N MET A 99 21.54 49.40 -70.61
CA MET A 99 21.54 48.30 -71.56
C MET A 99 20.30 47.43 -71.32
N GLU A 100 19.75 46.97 -72.42
CA GLU A 100 18.52 46.23 -72.56
C GLU A 100 18.56 44.90 -71.83
N ALA A 101 17.35 44.40 -71.57
CA ALA A 101 17.08 43.16 -70.85
C ALA A 101 17.92 41.98 -71.34
N ASP A 102 18.52 41.26 -70.39
CA ASP A 102 18.65 39.82 -70.53
C ASP A 102 17.68 39.17 -69.54
N THR A 103 16.56 38.69 -70.07
CA THR A 103 15.58 37.87 -69.36
C THR A 103 16.19 36.50 -69.06
N ALA A 104 17.08 36.43 -68.08
CA ALA A 104 17.36 35.20 -67.36
C ALA A 104 16.43 35.15 -66.15
N THR A 105 15.22 34.61 -66.37
CA THR A 105 14.35 34.10 -65.30
C THR A 105 15.20 33.37 -64.26
N ASN A 106 15.24 33.86 -63.02
CA ASN A 106 15.72 33.11 -61.86
C ASN A 106 14.92 31.80 -61.81
N LYS A 107 15.51 30.71 -62.35
CA LYS A 107 15.02 29.36 -62.12
C LYS A 107 15.02 29.16 -60.62
N LYS A 108 13.85 28.90 -60.02
CA LYS A 108 13.75 28.39 -58.65
C LYS A 108 14.80 27.29 -58.51
N THR A 109 15.77 27.49 -57.63
CA THR A 109 16.69 26.44 -57.24
C THR A 109 15.85 25.27 -56.70
N PRO A 110 16.02 24.02 -57.20
CA PRO A 110 15.22 22.87 -56.77
C PRO A 110 15.37 22.51 -55.29
N LEU A 111 16.35 23.09 -54.60
CA LEU A 111 16.72 22.80 -53.22
C LEU A 111 16.69 24.10 -52.40
N GLU A 112 16.11 24.04 -51.20
CA GLU A 112 15.95 25.18 -50.28
C GLU A 112 17.15 25.38 -49.37
N ALA A 113 17.99 24.35 -49.18
CA ALA A 113 19.19 24.36 -48.36
C ALA A 113 20.35 23.60 -49.04
N PRO A 114 21.62 23.80 -48.65
CA PRO A 114 22.72 22.99 -49.17
C PRO A 114 22.69 21.57 -48.57
N ILE A 115 22.84 20.54 -49.43
CA ILE A 115 23.07 19.15 -49.00
C ILE A 115 24.50 19.04 -48.47
N LYS A 116 24.68 18.59 -47.22
CA LYS A 116 25.98 18.35 -46.61
C LYS A 116 26.27 16.85 -46.61
N GLY A 117 27.21 16.41 -47.44
CA GLY A 117 27.66 15.01 -47.49
C GLY A 117 29.05 14.84 -46.89
N LYS A 118 29.25 13.79 -46.10
CA LYS A 118 30.56 13.24 -45.72
C LYS A 118 30.64 11.80 -46.22
N ALA A 119 31.81 11.38 -46.67
CA ALA A 119 32.10 9.98 -47.01
C ALA A 119 33.50 9.66 -46.52
N VAL A 120 33.75 8.43 -46.10
CA VAL A 120 35.07 8.03 -45.55
C VAL A 120 36.05 7.65 -46.66
N ASP A 121 35.56 7.00 -47.73
CA ASP A 121 36.42 6.52 -48.82
C ASP A 121 36.37 7.43 -50.04
N SER A 122 35.22 7.52 -50.71
CA SER A 122 35.13 8.26 -51.98
C SER A 122 33.78 8.92 -52.24
N LEU A 123 33.86 10.08 -52.90
CA LEU A 123 32.75 10.90 -53.38
C LEU A 123 32.96 11.16 -54.88
N TYR A 124 32.11 10.57 -55.72
CA TYR A 124 32.24 10.65 -57.17
C TYR A 124 31.08 11.46 -57.79
N TYR A 125 31.42 12.51 -58.53
CA TYR A 125 30.47 13.37 -59.23
C TYR A 125 30.43 13.01 -60.71
N ASP A 126 29.33 12.44 -61.17
CA ASP A 126 29.04 12.29 -62.59
C ASP A 126 28.24 13.51 -63.07
N LEU A 127 28.96 14.49 -63.65
CA LEU A 127 28.36 15.71 -64.17
C LEU A 127 27.52 15.49 -65.44
N THR A 128 27.77 14.41 -66.19
CA THR A 128 27.02 14.08 -67.41
C THR A 128 25.65 13.50 -67.08
N GLN A 129 25.59 12.60 -66.09
CA GLN A 129 24.33 12.03 -65.59
C GLN A 129 23.70 12.87 -64.47
N LYS A 130 24.42 13.88 -63.95
CA LYS A 130 24.07 14.71 -62.78
C LYS A 130 23.77 13.85 -61.54
N LYS A 131 24.67 12.90 -61.26
CA LYS A 131 24.60 12.01 -60.10
C LYS A 131 25.80 12.20 -59.19
N VAL A 132 25.58 12.04 -57.89
CA VAL A 132 26.64 12.04 -56.87
C VAL A 132 26.63 10.71 -56.15
N TYR A 133 27.76 10.02 -56.15
CA TYR A 133 27.92 8.71 -55.52
C TYR A 133 28.79 8.83 -54.27
N LEU A 134 28.35 8.23 -53.17
CA LEU A 134 29.07 8.14 -51.90
C LEU A 134 29.32 6.67 -51.58
N TYR A 135 30.58 6.31 -51.33
CA TYR A 135 30.99 4.95 -50.99
C TYR A 135 31.64 4.90 -49.61
N ASN A 136 31.43 3.78 -48.90
CA ASN A 136 31.96 3.46 -47.57
C ASN A 136 31.63 4.54 -46.53
N GLN A 137 30.56 4.30 -45.77
CA GLN A 137 30.07 5.16 -44.69
C GLN A 137 29.77 6.62 -45.15
N GLY A 138 28.87 6.76 -46.10
CA GLY A 138 28.30 8.07 -46.43
C GLY A 138 27.39 8.58 -45.30
N ASP A 139 27.42 9.88 -45.05
CA ASP A 139 26.59 10.62 -44.09
C ASP A 139 26.07 11.89 -44.78
N VAL A 140 24.80 11.91 -45.17
CA VAL A 140 24.15 12.98 -45.93
C VAL A 140 23.10 13.68 -45.08
N ALA A 141 23.36 14.94 -44.74
CA ALA A 141 22.47 15.79 -43.98
C ALA A 141 21.84 16.89 -44.87
N TYR A 142 20.52 17.07 -44.76
CA TYR A 142 19.78 18.14 -45.43
C TYR A 142 18.60 18.58 -44.56
N GLY A 143 18.55 19.87 -44.20
CA GLY A 143 17.51 20.40 -43.31
C GLY A 143 17.48 19.71 -41.95
N ASP A 144 16.38 19.00 -41.65
CA ASP A 144 16.10 18.30 -40.40
C ASP A 144 16.35 16.77 -40.45
N PHE A 145 16.81 16.25 -41.60
CA PHE A 145 17.10 14.83 -41.77
C PHE A 145 18.60 14.56 -41.99
N ASN A 146 19.02 13.38 -41.53
CA ASN A 146 20.34 12.82 -41.74
C ASN A 146 20.24 11.35 -42.19
N LEU A 147 20.93 10.99 -43.26
CA LEU A 147 20.95 9.63 -43.81
C LEU A 147 22.37 9.08 -43.82
N LYS A 148 22.57 7.98 -43.11
CA LYS A 148 23.84 7.23 -43.09
C LYS A 148 23.68 5.91 -43.80
N ALA A 149 24.58 5.58 -44.70
CA ALA A 149 24.58 4.29 -45.40
C ALA A 149 25.96 3.95 -45.93
N ASP A 150 26.17 2.69 -46.30
CA ASP A 150 27.45 2.26 -46.86
C ASP A 150 27.63 2.70 -48.32
N TYR A 151 26.53 2.72 -49.08
CA TYR A 151 26.47 3.31 -50.41
C TYR A 151 25.29 4.26 -50.54
N MET A 152 25.50 5.39 -51.20
CA MET A 152 24.42 6.30 -51.63
C MET A 152 24.64 6.83 -53.04
N ASP A 153 23.58 6.95 -53.83
CA ASP A 153 23.55 7.78 -55.03
C ASP A 153 22.46 8.86 -54.95
N ILE A 154 22.86 10.08 -55.29
CA ILE A 154 22.01 11.27 -55.28
C ILE A 154 21.81 11.68 -56.73
N ASP A 155 20.59 11.55 -57.23
CA ASP A 155 20.19 12.01 -58.56
C ASP A 155 19.67 13.45 -58.46
N LEU A 156 20.43 14.40 -59.00
CA LEU A 156 20.13 15.83 -58.94
C LEU A 156 19.06 16.28 -59.94
N ASN A 157 18.67 15.44 -60.91
CA ASN A 157 17.56 15.74 -61.82
C ASN A 157 16.21 15.40 -61.19
N THR A 158 16.16 14.28 -60.46
CA THR A 158 14.93 13.77 -59.83
C THR A 158 14.84 14.05 -58.34
N ASN A 159 15.87 14.66 -57.74
CA ASN A 159 15.99 14.93 -56.31
C ASN A 159 15.85 13.67 -55.44
N ASN A 160 16.27 12.51 -55.96
CA ASN A 160 16.20 11.23 -55.26
C ASN A 160 17.55 10.86 -54.65
N ILE A 161 17.54 10.47 -53.38
CA ILE A 161 18.66 9.84 -52.69
C ILE A 161 18.33 8.35 -52.56
N TYR A 162 19.08 7.49 -53.24
CA TYR A 162 19.01 6.05 -53.04
C TYR A 162 20.19 5.59 -52.19
N ALA A 163 19.92 4.71 -51.22
CA ALA A 163 20.92 4.20 -50.29
C ALA A 163 20.66 2.74 -49.95
N TYR A 164 21.74 1.97 -49.78
CA TYR A 164 21.67 0.57 -49.38
C TYR A 164 22.82 0.18 -48.45
N GLY A 165 22.60 -0.93 -47.72
CA GLY A 165 23.57 -1.52 -46.81
C GLY A 165 24.39 -2.67 -47.41
N SER A 166 25.61 -2.85 -46.94
CA SER A 166 26.47 -3.99 -47.29
C SER A 166 26.54 -5.00 -46.14
N SER A 167 26.78 -6.26 -46.47
CA SER A 167 27.08 -7.31 -45.49
C SER A 167 28.59 -7.56 -45.48
N ASP A 168 29.20 -7.44 -44.31
CA ASP A 168 30.62 -7.69 -44.09
C ASP A 168 30.80 -8.79 -43.05
N THR A 169 31.78 -9.69 -43.23
CA THR A 169 32.08 -10.76 -42.27
C THR A 169 33.35 -10.41 -41.51
N ILE A 170 33.20 -9.97 -40.27
CA ILE A 170 34.30 -9.75 -39.33
C ILE A 170 34.17 -10.83 -38.24
N ASP A 171 35.22 -11.61 -38.00
CA ASP A 171 35.25 -12.70 -37.01
C ASP A 171 34.20 -13.82 -37.19
N GLY A 172 33.80 -14.13 -38.42
CA GLY A 172 32.92 -15.26 -38.72
C GLY A 172 31.43 -15.04 -38.40
N GLU A 173 31.06 -13.86 -37.91
CA GLU A 173 29.67 -13.40 -37.81
C GLU A 173 29.36 -12.41 -38.96
N LEU A 174 28.19 -12.57 -39.58
CA LEU A 174 27.75 -11.79 -40.73
C LEU A 174 27.17 -10.45 -40.23
N GLN A 175 27.96 -9.37 -40.30
CA GLN A 175 27.51 -8.02 -39.91
C GLN A 175 26.89 -7.29 -41.11
N VAL A 176 25.57 -7.15 -41.09
CA VAL A 176 24.84 -6.35 -42.09
C VAL A 176 24.81 -4.89 -41.64
N LYS A 177 25.57 -4.02 -42.33
CA LYS A 177 25.56 -2.56 -42.11
C LYS A 177 24.33 -1.96 -42.79
N ARG A 178 23.24 -1.79 -42.04
CA ARG A 178 21.97 -1.22 -42.54
C ARG A 178 21.98 0.32 -42.60
N PRO A 179 21.42 0.95 -43.64
CA PRO A 179 21.13 2.37 -43.66
C PRO A 179 20.34 2.85 -42.43
N GLU A 180 20.78 3.98 -41.86
CA GLU A 180 20.14 4.66 -40.74
C GLU A 180 19.62 6.03 -41.22
N PHE A 181 18.30 6.23 -41.16
CA PHE A 181 17.65 7.49 -41.48
C PHE A 181 17.14 8.16 -40.20
N ILE A 182 17.61 9.38 -39.93
CA ILE A 182 17.30 10.15 -38.74
C ILE A 182 16.54 11.39 -39.18
N GLN A 183 15.34 11.63 -38.64
CA GLN A 183 14.60 12.88 -38.87
C GLN A 183 13.89 13.30 -37.58
N GLY A 184 14.25 14.48 -37.05
CA GLY A 184 13.80 14.92 -35.73
C GLY A 184 14.19 13.92 -34.63
N SER A 185 13.19 13.33 -33.95
CA SER A 185 13.39 12.31 -32.89
C SER A 185 13.20 10.87 -33.36
N SER A 186 12.98 10.63 -34.67
CA SER A 186 12.70 9.29 -35.21
C SER A 186 13.92 8.73 -35.93
N THR A 187 14.39 7.56 -35.50
CA THR A 187 15.43 6.77 -36.17
C THR A 187 14.78 5.59 -36.88
N LEU A 188 15.11 5.40 -38.16
CA LEU A 188 14.65 4.27 -38.97
C LEU A 188 15.88 3.48 -39.42
N ASN A 189 15.85 2.17 -39.23
CA ASN A 189 16.86 1.25 -39.76
C ASN A 189 16.22 0.44 -40.90
N MET A 190 16.89 0.35 -42.04
CA MET A 190 16.37 -0.35 -43.19
C MET A 190 17.43 -0.94 -44.11
N ASP A 191 17.05 -1.84 -45.01
CA ASP A 191 18.00 -2.46 -45.96
C ASP A 191 18.25 -1.54 -47.17
N THR A 192 17.20 -0.92 -47.72
CA THR A 192 17.33 0.10 -48.78
C THR A 192 16.33 1.23 -48.58
N ILE A 193 16.71 2.45 -48.96
CA ILE A 193 15.84 3.62 -48.95
C ILE A 193 16.01 4.41 -50.25
N THR A 194 14.89 4.86 -50.82
CA THR A 194 14.83 5.88 -51.87
C THR A 194 14.04 7.05 -51.31
N TYR A 195 14.70 8.18 -51.07
CA TYR A 195 14.09 9.38 -50.50
C TYR A 195 14.08 10.51 -51.52
N ASN A 196 12.92 11.12 -51.73
CA ASN A 196 12.78 12.28 -52.61
C ASN A 196 12.76 13.56 -51.79
N ILE A 197 13.72 14.47 -52.02
CA ILE A 197 13.93 15.68 -51.22
C ILE A 197 12.78 16.68 -51.40
N GLU A 198 12.23 16.80 -52.61
CA GLU A 198 11.18 17.78 -52.94
C GLU A 198 9.81 17.36 -52.38
N SER A 199 9.42 16.11 -52.60
CA SER A 199 8.11 15.58 -52.16
C SER A 199 8.11 15.03 -50.73
N GLN A 200 9.28 14.94 -50.09
CA GLN A 200 9.51 14.32 -48.77
C GLN A 200 9.00 12.87 -48.66
N ARG A 201 8.80 12.19 -49.78
CA ARG A 201 8.33 10.81 -49.85
C ARG A 201 9.51 9.85 -49.82
N ALA A 202 9.36 8.75 -49.09
CA ALA A 202 10.36 7.69 -49.03
C ALA A 202 9.76 6.34 -49.46
N LYS A 203 10.51 5.58 -50.24
CA LYS A 203 10.27 4.16 -50.48
C LYS A 203 11.38 3.37 -49.81
N ILE A 204 11.01 2.55 -48.84
CA ILE A 204 11.93 1.81 -47.99
C ILE A 204 11.67 0.32 -48.22
N LYS A 205 12.73 -0.48 -48.34
CA LYS A 205 12.63 -1.95 -48.28
C LYS A 205 13.30 -2.49 -47.04
N GLY A 206 12.63 -3.43 -46.38
CA GLY A 206 13.07 -4.06 -45.14
C GLY A 206 13.22 -3.03 -44.03
N ILE A 207 12.15 -2.76 -43.28
CA ILE A 207 12.17 -1.86 -42.12
C ILE A 207 11.84 -2.64 -40.85
N ALA A 208 12.53 -2.30 -39.76
CA ALA A 208 12.12 -2.66 -38.41
C ALA A 208 12.09 -1.37 -37.58
N THR A 209 10.92 -0.93 -37.15
CA THR A 209 10.75 0.32 -36.41
C THR A 209 9.93 0.10 -35.16
N GLN A 210 10.45 0.55 -34.02
CA GLN A 210 9.73 0.59 -32.77
C GLN A 210 8.82 1.82 -32.72
N GLN A 211 7.54 1.62 -32.37
CA GLN A 211 6.54 2.66 -32.19
C GLN A 211 5.72 2.34 -30.93
N GLY A 212 5.90 3.13 -29.86
CA GLY A 212 5.32 2.83 -28.55
C GLY A 212 5.89 1.52 -27.99
N ASP A 213 5.01 0.64 -27.48
CA ASP A 213 5.39 -0.68 -26.94
C ASP A 213 5.56 -1.76 -28.02
N GLY A 214 5.35 -1.43 -29.31
CA GLY A 214 5.33 -2.40 -30.42
C GLY A 214 6.38 -2.13 -31.50
N TRP A 215 6.78 -3.19 -32.20
CA TRP A 215 7.63 -3.21 -33.38
C TRP A 215 6.79 -3.43 -34.63
N LEU A 216 7.05 -2.61 -35.63
CA LEU A 216 6.49 -2.70 -36.98
C LEU A 216 7.60 -3.14 -37.92
N ILE A 217 7.41 -4.32 -38.51
CA ILE A 217 8.34 -4.92 -39.44
C ILE A 217 7.66 -4.96 -40.80
N GLY A 218 8.34 -4.53 -41.86
CA GLY A 218 7.72 -4.42 -43.18
C GLY A 218 8.72 -4.56 -44.31
N HIS A 219 8.38 -5.35 -45.32
CA HIS A 219 9.27 -5.54 -46.45
C HIS A 219 9.19 -4.40 -47.47
N SER A 220 8.00 -3.82 -47.70
CA SER A 220 7.81 -2.69 -48.62
C SER A 220 7.06 -1.58 -47.91
N VAL A 221 7.75 -0.46 -47.68
CA VAL A 221 7.26 0.65 -46.88
C VAL A 221 7.30 1.94 -47.67
N LYS A 222 6.21 2.70 -47.58
CA LYS A 222 6.05 4.00 -48.23
C LYS A 222 5.76 5.06 -47.17
N LYS A 223 6.69 5.99 -46.98
CA LYS A 223 6.50 7.20 -46.18
C LYS A 223 5.86 8.27 -47.07
N MET A 224 4.78 8.86 -46.58
CA MET A 224 4.05 9.95 -47.21
C MET A 224 4.55 11.30 -46.68
N GLU A 225 4.22 12.37 -47.40
CA GLU A 225 4.57 13.76 -47.06
C GLU A 225 4.01 14.21 -45.69
N ASP A 226 2.83 13.69 -45.31
CA ASP A 226 2.20 13.92 -44.00
C ASP A 226 2.78 13.05 -42.87
N ASN A 227 3.95 12.44 -43.08
CA ASN A 227 4.63 11.52 -42.19
C ASN A 227 3.85 10.21 -41.90
N ASN A 228 2.76 9.93 -42.63
CA ASN A 228 2.08 8.64 -42.54
C ASN A 228 2.94 7.55 -43.20
N ILE A 229 3.00 6.38 -42.55
CA ILE A 229 3.78 5.24 -43.03
C ILE A 229 2.81 4.16 -43.47
N ASN A 230 2.87 3.78 -44.74
CA ASN A 230 2.10 2.66 -45.29
C ASN A 230 3.03 1.48 -45.53
N ILE A 231 2.73 0.34 -44.94
CA ILE A 231 3.52 -0.89 -45.04
C ILE A 231 2.66 -1.92 -45.80
N SER A 232 3.24 -2.50 -46.85
CA SER A 232 2.68 -3.63 -47.59
C SER A 232 3.35 -4.92 -47.11
N ASP A 233 2.55 -5.93 -46.80
CA ASP A 233 2.98 -7.17 -46.13
C ASP A 233 3.90 -6.89 -44.95
N GLY A 234 3.28 -6.43 -43.86
CA GLY A 234 3.96 -6.12 -42.62
C GLY A 234 3.52 -7.00 -41.46
N MET A 235 4.32 -6.97 -40.41
CA MET A 235 4.12 -7.67 -39.15
C MET A 235 4.11 -6.64 -38.03
N TYR A 236 3.22 -6.82 -37.07
CA TYR A 236 3.18 -6.05 -35.83
C TYR A 236 3.40 -6.99 -34.63
N THR A 237 4.37 -6.70 -33.78
CA THR A 237 4.72 -7.50 -32.61
C THR A 237 5.10 -6.62 -31.43
N THR A 238 4.97 -7.06 -30.19
CA THR A 238 5.61 -6.39 -29.04
C THR A 238 6.86 -7.13 -28.57
N CYS A 239 7.34 -8.07 -29.38
CA CYS A 239 8.60 -8.77 -29.18
C CYS A 239 9.76 -7.91 -29.66
N ASP A 240 10.77 -7.73 -28.80
CA ASP A 240 12.02 -7.05 -29.15
C ASP A 240 12.94 -7.90 -30.05
N HIS A 241 12.71 -9.22 -30.15
CA HIS A 241 13.34 -10.08 -31.14
C HIS A 241 12.69 -9.86 -32.51
N THR A 242 13.19 -8.87 -33.27
CA THR A 242 12.61 -8.48 -34.56
C THR A 242 12.86 -9.47 -35.70
N ASP A 243 13.93 -10.27 -35.62
CA ASP A 243 14.27 -11.22 -36.69
C ASP A 243 13.40 -12.49 -36.63
N HIS A 244 13.04 -12.93 -35.42
CA HIS A 244 12.19 -14.08 -35.18
C HIS A 244 11.25 -13.83 -33.97
N PRO A 245 10.23 -12.98 -34.14
CA PRO A 245 9.34 -12.63 -33.05
C PRO A 245 8.49 -13.82 -32.62
N HIS A 246 8.41 -14.10 -31.31
CA HIS A 246 7.61 -15.20 -30.74
C HIS A 246 6.13 -15.15 -31.16
N PHE A 247 5.61 -13.95 -31.44
CA PHE A 247 4.28 -13.76 -31.97
C PHE A 247 4.19 -12.45 -32.77
N TYR A 248 3.36 -12.40 -33.79
CA TYR A 248 3.12 -11.20 -34.58
C TYR A 248 1.76 -11.26 -35.28
N TYR A 249 1.16 -10.11 -35.53
CA TYR A 249 0.01 -10.00 -36.41
C TYR A 249 0.49 -9.66 -37.82
N ARG A 250 0.28 -10.59 -38.76
CA ARG A 250 0.64 -10.43 -40.17
C ARG A 250 -0.51 -9.78 -40.91
N ALA A 251 -0.27 -8.63 -41.54
CA ALA A 251 -1.29 -7.91 -42.30
C ALA A 251 -0.77 -7.50 -43.68
N ARG A 252 -1.62 -7.64 -44.70
CA ARG A 252 -1.27 -7.24 -46.08
C ARG A 252 -1.05 -5.75 -46.24
N LYS A 253 -1.77 -4.95 -45.45
CA LYS A 253 -1.73 -3.48 -45.48
C LYS A 253 -1.73 -2.97 -44.05
N ILE A 254 -0.75 -2.15 -43.70
CA ILE A 254 -0.66 -1.50 -42.39
C ILE A 254 -0.48 -0.01 -42.65
N LYS A 255 -1.28 0.82 -41.97
CA LYS A 255 -1.14 2.28 -41.98
C LYS A 255 -0.82 2.76 -40.59
N VAL A 256 0.32 3.42 -40.44
CA VAL A 256 0.82 3.94 -39.18
C VAL A 256 0.72 5.45 -39.22
N ILE A 257 0.06 6.02 -38.21
CA ILE A 257 0.01 7.46 -37.97
C ILE A 257 0.84 7.70 -36.70
N PRO A 258 2.10 8.15 -36.84
CA PRO A 258 3.02 8.33 -35.71
C PRO A 258 2.40 9.13 -34.56
N GLY A 259 2.62 8.68 -33.32
CA GLY A 259 2.10 9.29 -32.10
C GLY A 259 0.58 9.15 -31.87
N LYS A 260 -0.17 8.57 -32.81
CA LYS A 260 -1.64 8.42 -32.70
C LYS A 260 -2.09 6.96 -32.68
N LYS A 261 -1.94 6.22 -33.80
CA LYS A 261 -2.48 4.87 -33.98
C LYS A 261 -1.86 4.13 -35.16
N ALA A 262 -1.85 2.80 -35.08
CA ALA A 262 -1.63 1.89 -36.20
C ALA A 262 -2.96 1.21 -36.57
N ILE A 263 -3.25 1.18 -37.87
CA ILE A 263 -4.41 0.52 -38.47
C ILE A 263 -3.86 -0.64 -39.29
N LEU A 264 -4.17 -1.88 -38.90
CA LEU A 264 -3.79 -3.08 -39.62
C LEU A 264 -5.02 -3.56 -40.40
N GLY A 265 -4.87 -3.76 -41.70
CA GLY A 265 -5.91 -4.36 -42.54
C GLY A 265 -6.07 -5.86 -42.29
N PRO A 266 -6.77 -6.58 -43.19
CA PRO A 266 -7.04 -7.99 -43.03
C PRO A 266 -5.75 -8.78 -42.85
N GLY A 267 -5.71 -9.55 -41.77
CA GLY A 267 -4.51 -10.26 -41.33
C GLY A 267 -4.82 -11.36 -40.33
N CYS A 268 -3.83 -12.20 -40.07
CA CYS A 268 -3.90 -13.29 -39.11
C CYS A 268 -2.87 -13.10 -38.00
N LEU A 269 -3.21 -13.59 -36.82
CA LEU A 269 -2.25 -13.74 -35.74
C LEU A 269 -1.38 -14.97 -36.02
N THR A 270 -0.08 -14.79 -35.89
CA THR A 270 0.93 -15.84 -36.00
C THR A 270 1.66 -15.98 -34.68
N ILE A 271 1.78 -17.20 -34.17
CA ILE A 271 2.51 -17.50 -32.92
C ILE A 271 3.54 -18.57 -33.27
N GLU A 272 4.82 -18.33 -32.97
CA GLU A 272 5.93 -19.23 -33.31
C GLU A 272 5.88 -19.70 -34.79
N ASP A 273 5.65 -18.74 -35.70
CA ASP A 273 5.46 -18.96 -37.15
C ASP A 273 4.31 -19.88 -37.57
N VAL A 274 3.42 -20.26 -36.64
CA VAL A 274 2.16 -20.94 -36.94
C VAL A 274 1.07 -19.91 -37.14
N GLU A 275 0.62 -19.75 -38.40
CA GLU A 275 -0.49 -18.85 -38.74
C GLU A 275 -1.81 -19.43 -38.21
N ILE A 276 -2.58 -18.62 -37.47
CA ILE A 276 -3.86 -19.01 -36.89
C ILE A 276 -5.01 -18.29 -37.61
N PRO A 277 -5.47 -18.79 -38.77
CA PRO A 277 -6.38 -18.06 -39.65
C PRO A 277 -7.79 -17.82 -39.06
N PHE A 278 -8.26 -18.65 -38.12
CA PHE A 278 -9.58 -18.45 -37.48
C PHE A 278 -9.61 -17.26 -36.51
N LEU A 279 -8.44 -16.75 -36.10
CA LEU A 279 -8.27 -15.52 -35.30
C LEU A 279 -7.98 -14.30 -36.18
N GLY A 280 -8.26 -14.38 -37.49
CA GLY A 280 -8.07 -13.28 -38.42
C GLY A 280 -9.06 -12.14 -38.18
N LEU A 281 -8.54 -10.93 -37.97
CA LEU A 281 -9.36 -9.72 -37.88
C LEU A 281 -9.48 -9.07 -39.26
N PRO A 282 -10.66 -8.58 -39.66
CA PRO A 282 -10.83 -7.85 -40.91
C PRO A 282 -10.10 -6.50 -40.87
N GLU A 283 -10.03 -5.89 -39.69
CA GLU A 283 -9.26 -4.66 -39.42
C GLU A 283 -8.93 -4.64 -37.91
N ALA A 284 -7.71 -4.24 -37.56
CA ALA A 284 -7.25 -4.12 -36.18
C ALA A 284 -6.71 -2.72 -35.89
N PHE A 285 -7.05 -2.19 -34.71
CA PHE A 285 -6.70 -0.83 -34.30
C PHE A 285 -5.82 -0.86 -33.04
N PHE A 286 -4.59 -0.37 -33.15
CA PHE A 286 -3.66 -0.29 -32.02
C PHE A 286 -3.33 1.17 -31.70
N PRO A 287 -3.67 1.67 -30.50
CA PRO A 287 -3.28 3.01 -30.08
C PRO A 287 -1.77 3.05 -29.80
N LEU A 288 -1.06 4.03 -30.39
CA LEU A 288 0.40 4.22 -30.19
C LEU A 288 0.74 5.25 -29.09
N SER A 289 -0.28 5.88 -28.52
CA SER A 289 -0.14 6.92 -27.47
C SER A 289 -0.14 6.30 -26.07
N SER A 290 0.79 6.71 -25.21
CA SER A 290 1.02 6.18 -23.85
C SER A 290 0.03 6.65 -22.75
N GLY A 291 -1.20 7.04 -23.12
CA GLY A 291 -2.21 7.56 -22.19
C GLY A 291 -3.47 6.69 -22.10
N PRO A 292 -4.17 6.66 -20.95
CA PRO A 292 -5.45 5.98 -20.84
C PRO A 292 -6.43 6.60 -21.85
N LYS A 293 -7.18 5.77 -22.57
CA LYS A 293 -8.21 6.18 -23.52
C LYS A 293 -9.48 5.38 -23.28
N SER A 294 -10.62 6.01 -23.49
CA SER A 294 -11.91 5.32 -23.40
C SER A 294 -12.00 4.21 -24.44
N GLY A 295 -12.54 3.06 -24.05
CA GLY A 295 -12.55 1.88 -24.91
C GLY A 295 -13.42 0.75 -24.37
N ILE A 296 -13.77 -0.18 -25.26
CA ILE A 296 -14.49 -1.40 -24.90
C ILE A 296 -13.52 -2.35 -24.18
N LEU A 297 -13.98 -2.95 -23.09
CA LEU A 297 -13.25 -3.98 -22.35
C LEU A 297 -13.72 -5.35 -22.82
N MET A 298 -12.76 -6.19 -23.23
CA MET A 298 -13.04 -7.53 -23.72
C MET A 298 -13.45 -8.46 -22.57
N PRO A 299 -14.54 -9.24 -22.75
CA PRO A 299 -14.97 -10.18 -21.73
C PRO A 299 -14.02 -11.36 -21.60
N THR A 300 -14.14 -12.04 -20.46
CA THR A 300 -13.64 -13.39 -20.25
C THR A 300 -14.79 -14.38 -20.36
N TYR A 301 -14.54 -15.50 -21.02
CA TYR A 301 -15.47 -16.61 -21.12
C TYR A 301 -14.98 -17.77 -20.24
N GLY A 302 -15.90 -18.55 -19.71
CA GLY A 302 -15.60 -19.72 -18.89
C GLY A 302 -16.85 -20.50 -18.52
N GLU A 303 -16.70 -21.42 -17.59
CA GLU A 303 -17.77 -22.29 -17.12
C GLU A 303 -17.68 -22.44 -15.60
N GLU A 304 -18.83 -22.39 -14.92
CA GLU A 304 -19.00 -22.79 -13.53
C GLU A 304 -20.04 -23.91 -13.47
N ALA A 305 -19.79 -24.97 -12.72
CA ALA A 305 -20.71 -26.11 -12.63
C ALA A 305 -22.11 -25.70 -12.15
N ASN A 306 -22.16 -24.75 -11.20
CA ASN A 306 -23.41 -24.32 -10.57
C ASN A 306 -24.11 -23.14 -11.25
N ARG A 307 -23.45 -22.45 -12.20
CA ARG A 307 -24.01 -21.28 -12.91
C ARG A 307 -23.97 -21.41 -14.44
N GLY A 308 -23.35 -22.45 -14.95
CA GLY A 308 -23.17 -22.73 -16.37
C GLY A 308 -22.05 -21.91 -17.01
N PHE A 309 -22.09 -21.83 -18.35
CA PHE A 309 -21.17 -21.00 -19.11
C PHE A 309 -21.39 -19.53 -18.78
N PHE A 310 -20.32 -18.76 -18.76
CA PHE A 310 -20.38 -17.33 -18.47
C PHE A 310 -19.58 -16.50 -19.46
N ILE A 311 -20.05 -15.27 -19.62
CA ILE A 311 -19.31 -14.16 -20.23
C ILE A 311 -19.26 -13.08 -19.17
N ARG A 312 -18.07 -12.72 -18.70
CA ARG A 312 -17.85 -11.75 -17.61
C ARG A 312 -16.91 -10.65 -18.03
N GLY A 313 -17.01 -9.48 -17.41
CA GLY A 313 -16.09 -8.38 -17.67
C GLY A 313 -16.30 -7.65 -19.01
N LEU A 314 -17.37 -7.95 -19.75
CA LEU A 314 -17.76 -7.14 -20.92
C LEU A 314 -18.14 -5.75 -20.42
N GLY A 315 -17.52 -4.71 -20.95
CA GLY A 315 -17.78 -3.38 -20.44
C GLY A 315 -17.19 -2.26 -21.26
N TYR A 316 -17.24 -1.06 -20.70
CA TYR A 316 -16.64 0.13 -21.28
C TYR A 316 -15.87 0.90 -20.21
N TYR A 317 -14.64 1.27 -20.57
CA TYR A 317 -13.80 2.16 -19.79
C TYR A 317 -14.02 3.60 -20.26
N PHE A 318 -14.47 4.46 -19.35
CA PHE A 318 -14.70 5.88 -19.58
C PHE A 318 -13.58 6.69 -18.91
N ARG A 319 -12.79 7.40 -19.71
CA ARG A 319 -11.93 8.48 -19.23
C ARG A 319 -12.74 9.78 -19.18
N ILE A 320 -13.37 10.05 -18.03
CA ILE A 320 -14.23 11.23 -17.85
C ILE A 320 -13.39 12.51 -17.81
N SER A 321 -12.22 12.48 -17.14
CA SER A 321 -11.30 13.61 -16.99
C SER A 321 -9.87 13.09 -16.81
N ASP A 322 -8.88 13.98 -16.80
CA ASP A 322 -7.48 13.66 -16.44
C ASP A 322 -7.33 13.21 -14.97
N HIS A 323 -8.38 13.41 -14.15
CA HIS A 323 -8.39 13.10 -12.73
C HIS A 323 -9.39 12.03 -12.31
N ILE A 324 -10.30 11.61 -13.21
CA ILE A 324 -11.39 10.67 -12.89
C ILE A 324 -11.60 9.72 -14.06
N ASP A 325 -11.64 8.43 -13.76
CA ASP A 325 -12.09 7.39 -14.68
C ASP A 325 -13.23 6.55 -14.10
N LEU A 326 -13.91 5.82 -14.99
CA LEU A 326 -15.00 4.91 -14.66
C LEU A 326 -14.93 3.68 -15.56
N THR A 327 -14.78 2.50 -14.98
CA THR A 327 -14.91 1.20 -15.62
C THR A 327 -16.27 0.62 -15.27
N LEU A 328 -17.13 0.41 -16.28
CA LEU A 328 -18.40 -0.26 -16.09
C LEU A 328 -18.37 -1.60 -16.83
N THR A 329 -18.50 -2.71 -16.10
CA THR A 329 -18.51 -4.06 -16.66
C THR A 329 -19.73 -4.83 -16.20
N GLY A 330 -20.15 -5.79 -17.03
CA GLY A 330 -21.23 -6.72 -16.74
C GLY A 330 -20.82 -8.15 -17.06
N GLY A 331 -21.54 -9.09 -16.46
CA GLY A 331 -21.40 -10.50 -16.73
C GLY A 331 -22.73 -11.23 -16.69
N TYR A 332 -22.85 -12.27 -17.51
CA TYR A 332 -24.03 -13.11 -17.61
C TYR A 332 -23.62 -14.59 -17.61
N TYR A 333 -24.44 -15.40 -16.95
CA TYR A 333 -24.27 -16.84 -16.81
C TYR A 333 -25.47 -17.58 -17.41
N THR A 334 -25.25 -18.70 -18.11
CA THR A 334 -26.31 -19.40 -18.84
C THR A 334 -27.43 -19.94 -17.93
N LEU A 335 -27.15 -20.25 -16.65
CA LEU A 335 -28.18 -20.64 -15.67
C LEU A 335 -28.88 -19.44 -15.00
N GLY A 336 -28.80 -18.24 -15.59
CA GLY A 336 -29.59 -17.07 -15.21
C GLY A 336 -28.98 -16.19 -14.11
N SER A 337 -27.74 -16.46 -13.68
CA SER A 337 -26.99 -15.55 -12.83
C SER A 337 -26.44 -14.37 -13.64
N TRP A 338 -26.29 -13.21 -13.02
CA TRP A 338 -25.68 -12.03 -13.67
C TRP A 338 -24.98 -11.12 -12.65
N GLU A 339 -24.01 -10.35 -13.12
CA GLU A 339 -23.23 -9.43 -12.31
C GLU A 339 -22.99 -8.09 -13.03
N VAL A 340 -22.83 -7.04 -12.25
CA VAL A 340 -22.44 -5.70 -12.72
C VAL A 340 -21.40 -5.14 -11.76
N SER A 341 -20.32 -4.60 -12.31
CA SER A 341 -19.25 -3.96 -11.56
C SER A 341 -19.02 -2.54 -12.10
N ALA A 342 -18.95 -1.57 -11.20
CA ALA A 342 -18.63 -0.19 -11.49
C ALA A 342 -17.44 0.24 -10.63
N ILE A 343 -16.32 0.54 -11.26
CA ILE A 343 -15.08 0.95 -10.60
C ILE A 343 -14.75 2.37 -11.06
N SER A 344 -14.65 3.31 -10.14
CA SER A 344 -14.23 4.68 -10.44
C SER A 344 -13.02 5.07 -9.62
N ARG A 345 -11.94 5.44 -10.29
CA ARG A 345 -10.72 5.93 -9.63
C ARG A 345 -10.61 7.42 -9.85
N TYR A 346 -10.23 8.14 -8.80
CA TYR A 346 -10.00 9.57 -8.89
C TYR A 346 -8.72 9.96 -8.17
N VAL A 347 -7.91 10.79 -8.83
CA VAL A 347 -6.63 11.28 -8.31
C VAL A 347 -6.43 12.71 -8.73
N LYS A 348 -6.31 13.61 -7.75
CA LYS A 348 -5.88 14.99 -7.95
C LYS A 348 -4.62 15.23 -7.13
N ARG A 349 -3.49 15.35 -7.82
CA ARG A 349 -2.16 15.51 -7.21
C ARG A 349 -2.17 16.68 -6.21
N TYR A 350 -1.56 16.46 -5.05
CA TYR A 350 -1.51 17.42 -3.93
C TYR A 350 -2.87 17.77 -3.30
N LYS A 351 -3.95 17.05 -3.62
CA LYS A 351 -5.27 17.25 -3.03
C LYS A 351 -5.82 15.96 -2.41
N PHE A 352 -6.12 14.97 -3.23
CA PHE A 352 -6.72 13.72 -2.76
C PHE A 352 -6.57 12.60 -3.80
N SER A 353 -6.67 11.36 -3.31
CA SER A 353 -6.81 10.17 -4.15
C SER A 353 -7.83 9.22 -3.54
N GLY A 354 -8.47 8.43 -4.38
CA GLY A 354 -9.38 7.39 -3.91
C GLY A 354 -9.96 6.53 -5.02
N ASN A 355 -10.70 5.52 -4.60
CA ASN A 355 -11.33 4.54 -5.47
C ASN A 355 -12.73 4.20 -4.92
N MET A 356 -13.70 4.11 -5.82
CA MET A 356 -15.05 3.63 -5.55
C MET A 356 -15.26 2.36 -6.35
N ASN A 357 -15.66 1.28 -5.69
CA ASN A 357 -15.95 -0.01 -6.31
C ASN A 357 -17.33 -0.47 -5.86
N PHE A 358 -18.24 -0.65 -6.82
CA PHE A 358 -19.58 -1.15 -6.60
C PHE A 358 -19.76 -2.43 -7.39
N ASN A 359 -20.00 -3.54 -6.69
CA ASN A 359 -20.29 -4.84 -7.28
C ASN A 359 -21.69 -5.26 -6.90
N TYR A 360 -22.49 -5.64 -7.88
CA TYR A 360 -23.81 -6.23 -7.68
C TYR A 360 -23.83 -7.57 -8.41
N SER A 361 -24.38 -8.60 -7.76
CA SER A 361 -24.60 -9.88 -8.43
C SER A 361 -25.91 -10.51 -7.98
N SER A 362 -26.62 -11.08 -8.94
CA SER A 362 -27.78 -11.93 -8.73
C SER A 362 -27.34 -13.36 -9.02
N VAL A 363 -27.17 -14.14 -7.97
CA VAL A 363 -26.74 -15.55 -8.05
C VAL A 363 -27.98 -16.43 -8.02
N ARG A 364 -28.10 -17.30 -9.02
CA ARG A 364 -29.12 -18.34 -9.13
C ARG A 364 -28.43 -19.69 -9.32
N THR A 365 -28.76 -20.66 -8.49
CA THR A 365 -28.28 -22.05 -8.58
C THR A 365 -29.46 -23.02 -8.49
N GLY A 366 -29.37 -24.17 -9.16
CA GLY A 366 -30.43 -25.17 -9.24
C GLY A 366 -31.58 -24.78 -10.20
N THR A 367 -32.52 -25.70 -10.42
CA THR A 367 -33.71 -25.46 -11.25
C THR A 367 -34.86 -24.98 -10.38
N LYS A 368 -35.65 -24.02 -10.87
CA LYS A 368 -36.82 -23.51 -10.14
C LYS A 368 -37.82 -24.64 -9.88
N GLY A 369 -37.93 -25.07 -8.62
CA GLY A 369 -38.79 -26.17 -8.18
C GLY A 369 -38.06 -27.30 -7.47
N ASP A 370 -36.74 -27.41 -7.65
CA ASP A 370 -35.90 -28.38 -6.97
C ASP A 370 -35.55 -27.93 -5.54
N LEU A 371 -35.22 -28.87 -4.66
CA LEU A 371 -34.88 -28.61 -3.25
C LEU A 371 -33.59 -27.80 -3.08
N ASP A 372 -32.72 -27.79 -4.08
CA ASP A 372 -31.43 -27.11 -4.14
C ASP A 372 -31.50 -25.73 -4.82
N TYR A 373 -32.69 -25.28 -5.25
CA TYR A 373 -32.87 -23.95 -5.84
C TYR A 373 -32.56 -22.83 -4.84
N MET A 374 -31.63 -21.94 -5.22
CA MET A 374 -31.29 -20.76 -4.45
C MET A 374 -31.23 -19.52 -5.34
N GLU A 375 -31.85 -18.43 -4.90
CA GLU A 375 -31.71 -17.11 -5.48
C GLU A 375 -31.20 -16.13 -4.43
N ALA A 376 -30.01 -15.56 -4.66
CA ALA A 376 -29.36 -14.62 -3.76
C ALA A 376 -28.93 -13.36 -4.51
N ASN A 377 -29.51 -12.21 -4.11
CA ASN A 377 -29.06 -10.91 -4.57
C ASN A 377 -28.06 -10.35 -3.57
N THR A 378 -26.83 -10.11 -4.02
CA THR A 378 -25.75 -9.62 -3.18
C THR A 378 -25.15 -8.37 -3.78
N PHE A 379 -24.62 -7.50 -2.92
CA PHE A 379 -23.87 -6.34 -3.34
C PHE A 379 -22.70 -6.08 -2.40
N GLN A 380 -21.72 -5.34 -2.92
CA GLN A 380 -20.59 -4.81 -2.21
C GLN A 380 -20.32 -3.39 -2.70
N PHE A 381 -20.16 -2.46 -1.76
CA PHE A 381 -19.73 -1.10 -2.00
C PHE A 381 -18.47 -0.83 -1.20
N GLN A 382 -17.38 -0.56 -1.90
CA GLN A 382 -16.11 -0.16 -1.32
C GLN A 382 -15.79 1.27 -1.75
N TRP A 383 -15.42 2.10 -0.78
CA TRP A 383 -14.94 3.45 -1.05
C TRP A 383 -13.72 3.72 -0.19
N THR A 384 -12.60 3.96 -0.86
CA THR A 384 -11.36 4.43 -0.24
C THR A 384 -11.12 5.86 -0.66
N HIS A 385 -10.76 6.70 0.30
CA HIS A 385 -10.39 8.08 0.10
C HIS A 385 -9.25 8.45 1.04
N GLN A 386 -8.25 9.12 0.50
CA GLN A 386 -7.14 9.66 1.25
C GLN A 386 -6.87 11.09 0.79
N GLN A 387 -6.99 12.04 1.72
CA GLN A 387 -6.52 13.40 1.51
C GLN A 387 -4.98 13.44 1.59
N ASP A 388 -4.35 14.18 0.67
CA ASP A 388 -2.92 14.45 0.75
C ASP A 388 -2.68 15.42 1.93
N PRO A 389 -1.82 15.09 2.91
CA PRO A 389 -1.52 15.98 4.03
C PRO A 389 -0.99 17.36 3.60
N LYS A 390 -0.45 17.47 2.37
CA LYS A 390 -0.01 18.75 1.77
C LYS A 390 -1.18 19.66 1.39
N ALA A 391 -2.36 19.12 1.14
CA ALA A 391 -3.54 19.88 0.75
C ALA A 391 -4.02 20.80 1.88
N ASN A 392 -4.00 20.27 3.11
CA ASN A 392 -4.34 21.00 4.33
C ASN A 392 -3.42 20.56 5.47
N PRO A 393 -2.26 21.21 5.67
CA PRO A 393 -1.32 20.84 6.72
C PRO A 393 -2.00 20.82 8.11
N GLY A 394 -1.83 19.71 8.83
CA GLY A 394 -2.46 19.53 10.14
C GLY A 394 -3.93 19.12 10.09
N SER A 395 -4.53 18.91 8.91
CA SER A 395 -5.87 18.31 8.77
C SER A 395 -5.80 17.11 7.84
N THR A 396 -6.32 15.97 8.27
CA THR A 396 -6.39 14.79 7.41
C THR A 396 -7.79 14.20 7.42
N PHE A 397 -8.28 13.89 6.24
CA PHE A 397 -9.52 13.15 6.03
C PHE A 397 -9.19 11.83 5.32
N SER A 398 -9.67 10.73 5.89
CA SER A 398 -9.57 9.40 5.29
C SER A 398 -10.88 8.64 5.44
N ALA A 399 -11.23 7.90 4.40
CA ALA A 399 -12.38 7.01 4.40
C ALA A 399 -11.96 5.64 3.87
N SER A 400 -12.40 4.60 4.56
CA SER A 400 -12.28 3.21 4.16
C SER A 400 -13.61 2.54 4.46
N VAL A 401 -14.57 2.76 3.57
CA VAL A 401 -15.92 2.19 3.67
C VAL A 401 -15.92 0.87 2.89
N ASN A 402 -16.34 -0.20 3.55
CA ASN A 402 -16.56 -1.51 2.95
C ASN A 402 -17.90 -2.03 3.46
N LEU A 403 -18.95 -1.75 2.70
CA LEU A 403 -20.31 -2.18 2.97
C LEU A 403 -20.61 -3.37 2.08
N THR A 404 -20.91 -4.51 2.70
CA THR A 404 -21.07 -5.77 1.99
C THR A 404 -22.32 -6.44 2.53
N SER A 405 -23.21 -6.90 1.64
CA SER A 405 -24.35 -7.71 2.06
C SER A 405 -23.89 -9.02 2.71
N SER A 406 -24.62 -9.51 3.71
CA SER A 406 -24.23 -10.70 4.50
C SER A 406 -23.97 -11.96 3.65
N GLY A 407 -24.62 -12.09 2.48
CA GLY A 407 -24.42 -13.19 1.54
C GLY A 407 -23.27 -13.01 0.54
N TYR A 408 -22.73 -11.80 0.35
CA TYR A 408 -21.76 -11.53 -0.73
C TYR A 408 -20.47 -12.34 -0.58
N SER A 409 -19.87 -12.36 0.62
CA SER A 409 -18.66 -13.16 0.88
C SER A 409 -18.87 -14.64 0.57
N LYS A 410 -20.09 -15.15 0.73
CA LYS A 410 -20.40 -16.57 0.53
C LYS A 410 -20.73 -16.92 -0.91
N TYR A 411 -21.43 -16.04 -1.63
CA TYR A 411 -21.98 -16.34 -2.95
C TYR A 411 -21.33 -15.57 -4.11
N SER A 412 -20.62 -14.47 -3.86
CA SER A 412 -20.19 -13.57 -4.95
C SER A 412 -18.74 -13.11 -4.87
N ALA A 413 -18.05 -13.39 -3.77
CA ALA A 413 -16.63 -13.10 -3.63
C ALA A 413 -15.76 -13.91 -4.61
N THR A 414 -14.98 -13.20 -5.44
CA THR A 414 -14.07 -13.83 -6.40
C THR A 414 -12.69 -14.17 -5.81
N ASN A 415 -12.40 -13.67 -4.60
CA ASN A 415 -11.10 -13.80 -3.95
C ASN A 415 -11.24 -14.55 -2.62
N LEU A 416 -10.24 -15.38 -2.30
CA LEU A 416 -10.25 -16.20 -1.07
C LEU A 416 -10.38 -15.37 0.21
N ASN A 417 -9.71 -14.22 0.28
CA ASN A 417 -9.73 -13.36 1.48
C ASN A 417 -11.14 -12.79 1.75
N ASP A 418 -11.84 -12.34 0.71
CA ASP A 418 -13.19 -11.76 0.84
C ASP A 418 -14.22 -12.83 1.25
N MET A 419 -13.99 -14.07 0.84
CA MET A 419 -14.85 -15.21 1.18
C MET A 419 -14.62 -15.74 2.59
N LEU A 420 -13.36 -15.73 3.06
CA LEU A 420 -13.01 -16.06 4.44
C LEU A 420 -13.37 -14.94 5.42
N ALA A 421 -13.59 -13.71 4.94
CA ALA A 421 -13.96 -12.58 5.77
C ALA A 421 -15.37 -12.74 6.35
N THR A 422 -15.45 -12.98 7.66
CA THR A 422 -16.71 -13.01 8.42
C THR A 422 -17.11 -11.66 8.97
N GLN A 423 -16.17 -10.71 9.03
CA GLN A 423 -16.37 -9.36 9.54
C GLN A 423 -15.99 -8.34 8.46
N THR A 424 -16.87 -7.39 8.18
CA THR A 424 -16.58 -6.23 7.34
C THR A 424 -16.54 -4.97 8.18
N ASN A 425 -15.49 -4.18 8.00
CA ASN A 425 -15.26 -2.96 8.75
C ASN A 425 -15.27 -1.77 7.81
N SER A 426 -16.04 -0.76 8.18
CA SER A 426 -16.08 0.55 7.52
C SER A 426 -15.64 1.60 8.52
N SER A 427 -14.78 2.52 8.10
CA SER A 427 -14.41 3.65 8.93
C SER A 427 -14.25 4.94 8.13
N ILE A 428 -14.68 6.04 8.72
CA ILE A 428 -14.43 7.40 8.24
C ILE A 428 -13.74 8.14 9.37
N SER A 429 -12.60 8.73 9.07
CA SER A 429 -11.77 9.42 10.06
C SER A 429 -11.44 10.82 9.58
N TYR A 430 -11.61 11.77 10.49
CA TYR A 430 -11.15 13.13 10.34
C TYR A 430 -10.26 13.47 11.53
N SER A 431 -9.10 14.06 11.28
CA SER A 431 -8.24 14.53 12.36
C SER A 431 -7.67 15.90 12.05
N LYS A 432 -7.53 16.72 13.09
CA LYS A 432 -6.96 18.05 13.03
C LYS A 432 -5.99 18.27 14.19
N ASN A 433 -4.75 18.59 13.85
CA ASN A 433 -3.69 18.98 14.74
C ASN A 433 -3.34 20.44 14.45
N TRP A 434 -3.54 21.31 15.44
CA TRP A 434 -3.23 22.73 15.27
C TRP A 434 -1.74 22.96 15.53
N ALA A 435 -0.99 23.22 14.46
CA ALA A 435 0.45 23.46 14.53
C ALA A 435 0.80 24.58 15.53
N GLY A 436 1.81 24.35 16.36
CA GLY A 436 2.25 25.30 17.40
C GLY A 436 1.40 25.30 18.68
N THR A 437 0.29 24.54 18.73
CA THR A 437 -0.53 24.36 19.94
C THR A 437 -0.48 22.90 20.41
N PRO A 438 -0.78 22.61 21.69
CA PRO A 438 -0.84 21.24 22.19
C PRO A 438 -2.14 20.50 21.80
N PHE A 439 -3.02 21.12 21.01
CA PHE A 439 -4.36 20.61 20.74
C PHE A 439 -4.38 19.63 19.55
N SER A 440 -5.08 18.53 19.74
CA SER A 440 -5.46 17.60 18.67
C SER A 440 -6.91 17.21 18.79
N PHE A 441 -7.55 17.10 17.64
CA PHE A 441 -8.93 16.70 17.49
C PHE A 441 -8.99 15.53 16.52
N SER A 442 -9.80 14.55 16.85
CA SER A 442 -10.07 13.41 15.98
C SER A 442 -11.53 13.03 16.09
N MET A 443 -12.12 12.72 14.96
CA MET A 443 -13.48 12.24 14.83
C MET A 443 -13.43 10.98 13.98
N ASN A 444 -13.96 9.90 14.51
CA ASN A 444 -14.01 8.62 13.86
C ASN A 444 -15.46 8.13 13.86
N MET A 445 -15.84 7.57 12.74
CA MET A 445 -17.08 6.84 12.54
C MET A 445 -16.68 5.44 12.13
N ALA A 446 -17.17 4.43 12.84
CA ALA A 446 -16.81 3.05 12.56
C ALA A 446 -18.07 2.18 12.55
N ILE A 447 -18.19 1.32 11.54
CA ILE A 447 -19.24 0.32 11.44
C ILE A 447 -18.57 -1.03 11.24
N SER A 448 -18.97 -2.01 12.03
CA SER A 448 -18.47 -3.37 11.98
C SER A 448 -19.66 -4.31 11.83
N GLN A 449 -19.71 -5.04 10.72
CA GLN A 449 -20.78 -5.96 10.39
C GLN A 449 -20.26 -7.39 10.38
N ASN A 450 -20.97 -8.28 11.08
CA ASN A 450 -20.70 -9.70 11.09
C ASN A 450 -21.65 -10.43 10.12
N SER A 451 -21.10 -11.03 9.07
CA SER A 451 -21.89 -11.70 8.03
C SER A 451 -22.54 -13.01 8.51
N GLN A 452 -22.04 -13.64 9.58
CA GLN A 452 -22.62 -14.88 10.13
C GLN A 452 -23.83 -14.61 11.03
N THR A 453 -23.74 -13.62 11.92
CA THR A 453 -24.82 -13.30 12.88
C THR A 453 -25.75 -12.19 12.42
N GLN A 454 -25.43 -11.54 11.28
CA GLN A 454 -26.13 -10.36 10.76
C GLN A 454 -26.16 -9.19 11.75
N ALA A 455 -25.25 -9.19 12.73
CA ALA A 455 -25.12 -8.12 13.71
C ALA A 455 -24.28 -6.97 13.14
N ILE A 456 -24.79 -5.75 13.30
CA ILE A 456 -24.13 -4.50 12.96
C ILE A 456 -23.83 -3.77 14.25
N SER A 457 -22.56 -3.49 14.49
CA SER A 457 -22.10 -2.62 15.57
C SER A 457 -21.56 -1.34 14.96
N ALA A 458 -22.25 -0.22 15.21
CA ALA A 458 -21.85 1.08 14.71
C ALA A 458 -21.47 2.01 15.86
N THR A 459 -20.41 2.80 15.68
CA THR A 459 -19.94 3.82 16.60
C THR A 459 -19.93 5.16 15.84
N LEU A 460 -20.94 5.98 16.10
CA LEU A 460 -21.32 7.15 15.30
C LEU A 460 -21.87 8.28 16.19
N PRO A 461 -21.12 9.36 16.48
CA PRO A 461 -19.69 9.55 16.27
C PRO A 461 -18.85 9.10 17.48
N ASN A 462 -17.57 8.83 17.23
CA ASN A 462 -16.53 8.77 18.26
C ASN A 462 -15.61 9.98 18.09
N VAL A 463 -15.70 10.95 19.00
CA VAL A 463 -14.91 12.17 18.97
C VAL A 463 -13.89 12.11 20.10
N SER A 464 -12.64 12.43 19.81
CA SER A 464 -11.56 12.51 20.81
C SER A 464 -10.80 13.83 20.62
N PHE A 465 -10.83 14.65 21.67
CA PHE A 465 -10.08 15.88 21.77
C PHE A 465 -8.98 15.71 22.82
N ASN A 466 -7.73 15.92 22.45
CA ASN A 466 -6.60 15.73 23.34
C ASN A 466 -5.78 17.02 23.43
N VAL A 467 -5.27 17.28 24.63
CA VAL A 467 -4.30 18.33 24.92
C VAL A 467 -3.02 17.63 25.33
N SER A 468 -1.97 17.80 24.52
CA SER A 468 -0.64 17.26 24.75
C SER A 468 -0.08 17.73 26.09
N LYS A 469 0.79 16.92 26.67
CA LYS A 469 1.44 17.17 27.95
C LYS A 469 2.01 18.59 28.02
N PHE A 470 1.52 19.38 28.98
CA PHE A 470 2.03 20.72 29.29
C PHE A 470 2.39 20.81 30.78
N PHE A 471 3.22 21.80 31.12
CA PHE A 471 3.68 22.03 32.50
C PHE A 471 3.07 23.33 33.01
N PRO A 472 1.89 23.28 33.65
CA PRO A 472 1.11 24.48 34.01
C PRO A 472 1.89 25.47 34.88
N LEU A 473 2.80 24.97 35.72
CA LEU A 473 3.56 25.78 36.67
C LEU A 473 4.97 26.14 36.18
N LYS A 474 5.34 25.77 34.95
CA LYS A 474 6.67 26.04 34.40
C LYS A 474 6.79 27.49 33.93
N ARG A 475 7.83 28.17 34.40
CA ARG A 475 8.13 29.56 34.01
C ARG A 475 8.46 29.65 32.51
N LYS A 476 8.00 30.72 31.85
CA LYS A 476 8.30 31.00 30.43
C LYS A 476 9.78 31.29 30.18
N VAL A 477 10.44 31.99 31.12
CA VAL A 477 11.87 32.32 31.07
C VAL A 477 12.60 31.48 32.12
N LYS A 478 13.59 30.70 31.67
CA LYS A 478 14.34 29.79 32.54
C LYS A 478 15.41 30.56 33.31
N LEU A 479 15.18 30.76 34.61
CA LEU A 479 16.17 31.30 35.55
C LEU A 479 16.49 30.22 36.60
N GLY A 480 17.68 29.63 36.50
CA GLY A 480 18.18 28.59 37.41
C GLY A 480 17.70 27.17 37.10
N LYS A 481 17.85 26.27 38.09
CA LYS A 481 17.35 24.89 38.02
C LYS A 481 15.82 24.87 38.15
N ASP A 482 15.18 23.94 37.44
CA ASP A 482 13.72 23.76 37.49
C ASP A 482 13.30 23.38 38.91
N ARG A 483 12.32 24.11 39.47
CA ARG A 483 11.77 23.81 40.79
C ARG A 483 10.91 22.55 40.73
N TRP A 484 10.71 21.87 41.86
CA TRP A 484 10.02 20.58 41.90
C TRP A 484 8.59 20.65 41.29
N TYR A 485 7.87 21.74 41.55
CA TYR A 485 6.51 21.96 41.04
C TYR A 485 6.48 22.30 39.54
N GLU A 486 7.59 22.77 38.97
CA GLU A 486 7.71 23.04 37.52
C GLU A 486 7.81 21.74 36.71
N LYS A 487 8.04 20.60 37.40
CA LYS A 487 8.02 19.25 36.81
C LYS A 487 6.64 18.62 36.82
N ILE A 488 5.65 19.27 37.45
CA ILE A 488 4.26 18.83 37.41
C ILE A 488 3.75 19.02 35.99
N SER A 489 3.30 17.92 35.41
CA SER A 489 2.78 17.86 34.07
C SER A 489 1.33 17.43 34.08
N MET A 490 0.56 18.04 33.19
CA MET A 490 -0.85 17.82 33.01
C MET A 490 -1.12 17.54 31.54
N SER A 491 -2.10 16.68 31.27
CA SER A 491 -2.69 16.55 29.95
C SER A 491 -4.20 16.41 30.10
N TYR A 492 -4.93 16.49 29.00
CA TYR A 492 -6.37 16.35 29.00
C TYR A 492 -6.80 15.53 27.80
N SER A 493 -7.74 14.61 28.01
CA SER A 493 -8.37 13.82 26.95
C SER A 493 -9.88 13.82 27.17
N GLY A 494 -10.62 14.41 26.25
CA GLY A 494 -12.07 14.36 26.20
C GLY A 494 -12.52 13.43 25.08
N LYS A 495 -13.32 12.42 25.40
CA LYS A 495 -13.85 11.42 24.46
C LYS A 495 -15.37 11.41 24.51
N LEU A 496 -16.02 11.68 23.39
CA LEU A 496 -17.45 11.47 23.21
C LEU A 496 -17.63 10.21 22.38
N THR A 497 -18.48 9.31 22.83
CA THR A 497 -18.76 8.07 22.10
C THR A 497 -20.26 7.82 22.09
N ASN A 498 -20.74 7.45 20.92
CA ASN A 498 -22.09 6.99 20.71
C ASN A 498 -22.02 5.67 19.95
N SER A 499 -22.56 4.59 20.52
CA SER A 499 -22.53 3.26 19.94
C SER A 499 -23.90 2.59 19.93
N ILE A 500 -24.12 1.77 18.92
CA ILE A 500 -25.35 1.05 18.66
C ILE A 500 -24.99 -0.36 18.17
N THR A 501 -25.65 -1.37 18.71
CA THR A 501 -25.50 -2.76 18.28
C THR A 501 -26.89 -3.30 17.99
N ALA A 502 -27.12 -3.71 16.74
CA ALA A 502 -28.42 -4.14 16.26
C ALA A 502 -28.27 -5.25 15.21
N LYS A 503 -29.36 -5.93 14.86
CA LYS A 503 -29.38 -6.75 13.66
C LYS A 503 -29.59 -5.86 12.44
N GLU A 504 -29.09 -6.29 11.29
CA GLU A 504 -29.26 -5.62 10.00
C GLU A 504 -30.72 -5.22 9.71
N SER A 505 -31.68 -6.08 10.08
CA SER A 505 -33.11 -5.83 9.89
C SER A 505 -33.66 -4.68 10.75
N THR A 506 -33.16 -4.56 11.98
CA THR A 506 -33.70 -3.66 13.03
C THR A 506 -32.90 -2.37 13.18
N LEU A 507 -31.78 -2.19 12.47
CA LEU A 507 -30.87 -1.04 12.63
C LEU A 507 -31.55 0.34 12.59
N PHE A 508 -32.63 0.48 11.82
CA PHE A 508 -33.38 1.73 11.63
C PHE A 508 -34.72 1.78 12.38
N GLU A 509 -34.97 0.82 13.27
CA GLU A 509 -36.17 0.82 14.10
C GLU A 509 -35.97 1.70 15.33
N ARG A 510 -37.06 2.28 15.82
CA ARG A 510 -37.05 3.21 16.96
C ARG A 510 -36.43 2.58 18.20
N GLU A 511 -36.77 1.32 18.47
CA GLU A 511 -36.23 0.54 19.59
C GLU A 511 -34.69 0.49 19.59
N THR A 512 -34.07 0.50 18.40
CA THR A 512 -32.62 0.47 18.26
C THR A 512 -31.99 1.81 18.64
N PHE A 513 -32.65 2.92 18.27
CA PHE A 513 -32.21 4.27 18.67
C PHE A 513 -32.36 4.51 20.18
N ASP A 514 -33.41 3.97 20.81
CA ASP A 514 -33.64 4.08 22.25
C ASP A 514 -32.60 3.28 23.08
N ASN A 515 -32.03 2.24 22.48
CA ASN A 515 -30.98 1.38 23.04
C ASN A 515 -29.54 1.87 22.74
N MET A 516 -29.38 3.07 22.16
CA MET A 516 -28.06 3.64 21.92
C MET A 516 -27.33 3.95 23.21
N ARG A 517 -26.03 3.62 23.23
CA ARG A 517 -25.14 3.90 24.36
C ARG A 517 -24.34 5.15 24.03
N ASN A 518 -24.63 6.24 24.73
CA ASN A 518 -23.91 7.50 24.59
C ASN A 518 -23.18 7.90 25.88
N GLY A 519 -22.25 8.83 25.76
CA GLY A 519 -21.58 9.43 26.91
C GLY A 519 -20.43 10.32 26.49
N ILE A 520 -19.91 11.10 27.45
CA ILE A 520 -18.68 11.87 27.32
C ILE A 520 -17.76 11.49 28.50
N GLN A 521 -16.48 11.22 28.23
CA GLN A 521 -15.47 10.92 29.24
C GLN A 521 -14.37 11.97 29.19
N HIS A 522 -14.02 12.53 30.33
CA HIS A 522 -12.91 13.45 30.53
C HIS A 522 -11.84 12.75 31.37
N THR A 523 -10.61 12.73 30.90
CA THR A 523 -9.46 12.17 31.61
C THR A 523 -8.40 13.23 31.77
N ILE A 524 -8.02 13.51 33.02
CA ILE A 524 -7.01 14.49 33.40
C ILE A 524 -5.94 13.76 34.22
N PRO A 525 -4.90 13.21 33.57
CA PRO A 525 -3.76 12.67 34.28
C PRO A 525 -2.77 13.79 34.62
N VAL A 526 -2.41 13.85 35.89
CA VAL A 526 -1.40 14.74 36.47
C VAL A 526 -0.26 13.87 36.98
N GLN A 527 0.97 14.16 36.58
CA GLN A 527 2.14 13.42 37.05
C GLN A 527 3.36 14.33 37.18
N ALA A 528 4.27 13.97 38.07
CA ALA A 528 5.60 14.58 38.17
C ALA A 528 6.64 13.46 38.24
N SER A 529 7.81 13.66 37.65
CA SER A 529 8.91 12.68 37.68
C SER A 529 10.15 13.32 38.31
N PHE A 530 10.68 12.64 39.31
CA PHE A 530 11.82 13.06 40.12
C PHE A 530 12.89 11.98 40.07
N ASN A 531 14.12 12.36 39.75
CA ASN A 531 15.25 11.45 39.90
C ASN A 531 15.85 11.66 41.30
N ALA A 532 15.78 10.61 42.13
CA ALA A 532 16.40 10.54 43.44
C ALA A 532 17.71 9.75 43.33
N LEU A 533 18.78 10.29 43.94
CA LEU A 533 20.11 9.66 43.99
C LEU A 533 20.72 9.33 42.61
N ASN A 534 20.22 9.93 41.52
CA ASN A 534 20.59 9.65 40.12
C ASN A 534 20.21 8.26 39.57
N TYR A 535 19.76 7.32 40.42
CA TYR A 535 19.47 5.93 40.03
C TYR A 535 17.99 5.53 40.16
N ILE A 536 17.20 6.27 40.95
CA ILE A 536 15.81 5.92 41.26
C ILE A 536 14.90 7.00 40.70
N ASN A 537 14.04 6.64 39.75
CA ASN A 537 13.00 7.52 39.25
C ASN A 537 11.71 7.34 40.08
N ILE A 538 11.28 8.41 40.73
CA ILE A 538 10.06 8.50 41.52
C ILE A 538 9.04 9.29 40.72
N THR A 539 7.90 8.68 40.40
CA THR A 539 6.83 9.31 39.64
C THR A 539 5.51 9.24 40.40
N PRO A 540 5.16 10.25 41.22
CA PRO A 540 3.80 10.42 41.68
C PRO A 540 2.87 10.79 40.52
N SER A 541 1.68 10.20 40.54
CA SER A 541 0.63 10.38 39.56
C SER A 541 -0.73 10.45 40.25
N PHE A 542 -1.61 11.28 39.70
CA PHE A 542 -2.99 11.42 40.08
C PHE A 542 -3.81 11.48 38.79
N ASN A 543 -4.80 10.61 38.67
CA ASN A 543 -5.64 10.56 37.49
C ASN A 543 -7.10 10.81 37.90
N TYR A 544 -7.70 11.84 37.33
CA TYR A 544 -9.10 12.17 37.49
C TYR A 544 -9.86 11.81 36.23
N THR A 545 -10.93 11.03 36.36
CA THR A 545 -11.79 10.61 35.25
C THR A 545 -13.22 11.00 35.55
N GLU A 546 -13.81 11.84 34.72
CA GLU A 546 -15.22 12.25 34.80
C GLU A 546 -16.00 11.69 33.61
N ARG A 547 -17.24 11.29 33.82
CA ARG A 547 -18.15 10.75 32.82
C ARG A 547 -19.45 11.53 32.87
N TRP A 548 -19.90 12.03 31.73
CA TRP A 548 -21.21 12.65 31.57
C TRP A 548 -22.12 11.70 30.82
N TYR A 549 -23.30 11.49 31.41
CA TYR A 549 -24.35 10.65 30.89
C TYR A 549 -25.64 11.43 30.71
N PHE A 550 -26.40 11.03 29.71
CA PHE A 550 -27.65 11.68 29.31
C PHE A 550 -28.88 10.81 29.61
N LYS A 551 -28.65 9.59 30.11
CA LYS A 551 -29.66 8.56 30.37
C LYS A 551 -29.29 7.84 31.67
N LYS A 552 -30.27 7.62 32.54
CA LYS A 552 -30.19 6.65 33.64
C LYS A 552 -31.37 5.68 33.56
N VAL A 553 -31.15 4.45 33.97
CA VAL A 553 -32.16 3.38 34.00
C VAL A 553 -32.21 2.84 35.41
N GLU A 554 -33.28 3.17 36.13
CA GLU A 554 -33.48 2.66 37.48
C GLU A 554 -34.12 1.27 37.44
N GLN A 555 -33.97 0.53 38.53
CA GLN A 555 -34.61 -0.77 38.74
C GLN A 555 -35.49 -0.70 39.98
N GLU A 556 -36.67 -1.28 39.87
CA GLU A 556 -37.64 -1.41 40.94
C GLU A 556 -38.05 -2.87 41.10
N TYR A 557 -38.35 -3.27 42.34
CA TYR A 557 -38.81 -4.62 42.61
C TYR A 557 -40.31 -4.70 42.33
N ASN A 558 -40.68 -5.52 41.35
CA ASN A 558 -42.08 -5.77 41.02
C ASN A 558 -42.61 -6.93 41.87
N TYR A 559 -43.60 -6.63 42.72
CA TYR A 559 -44.22 -7.61 43.63
C TYR A 559 -45.07 -8.66 42.89
N GLU A 560 -45.51 -8.39 41.66
CA GLU A 560 -46.30 -9.33 40.85
C GLU A 560 -45.41 -10.36 40.15
N THR A 561 -44.30 -9.90 39.55
CA THR A 561 -43.35 -10.78 38.84
C THR A 561 -42.25 -11.35 39.75
N ASN A 562 -42.22 -10.92 41.01
CA ASN A 562 -41.25 -11.29 42.04
C ASN A 562 -39.79 -11.05 41.63
N LYS A 563 -39.52 -10.06 40.76
CA LYS A 563 -38.20 -9.78 40.19
C LYS A 563 -37.93 -8.27 40.14
N ALA A 564 -36.64 -7.91 40.18
CA ALA A 564 -36.20 -6.56 39.86
C ALA A 564 -36.37 -6.28 38.35
N GLU A 565 -37.23 -5.32 38.02
CA GLU A 565 -37.50 -4.88 36.65
C GLU A 565 -36.88 -3.52 36.40
N LYS A 566 -36.47 -3.28 35.15
CA LYS A 566 -35.94 -1.98 34.73
C LYS A 566 -37.11 -1.04 34.47
N LEU A 567 -37.07 0.12 35.08
CA LEU A 567 -37.97 1.22 34.78
C LEU A 567 -37.63 1.86 33.44
N ASP A 568 -38.57 2.64 32.91
CA ASP A 568 -38.34 3.41 31.71
C ASP A 568 -37.14 4.36 31.87
N PRO A 569 -36.31 4.54 30.83
CA PRO A 569 -35.15 5.40 30.93
C PRO A 569 -35.48 6.86 31.23
N GLU A 570 -34.81 7.44 32.21
CA GLU A 570 -34.91 8.86 32.54
C GLU A 570 -33.76 9.63 31.86
N TYR A 571 -34.12 10.58 30.99
CA TYR A 571 -33.16 11.41 30.26
C TYR A 571 -32.87 12.70 31.03
N GLY A 572 -31.58 12.99 31.24
CA GLY A 572 -31.12 14.14 32.03
C GLY A 572 -29.60 14.20 32.08
N PHE A 573 -29.01 15.26 32.61
CA PHE A 573 -27.54 15.39 32.70
C PHE A 573 -27.02 14.81 34.03
N TYR A 574 -26.22 13.75 33.94
CA TYR A 574 -25.65 13.06 35.10
C TYR A 574 -24.13 13.02 35.00
N ARG A 575 -23.44 13.44 36.07
CA ARG A 575 -21.98 13.43 36.17
C ARG A 575 -21.50 12.38 37.16
N LEU A 576 -20.62 11.50 36.72
CA LEU A 576 -19.93 10.53 37.56
C LEU A 576 -18.45 10.80 37.49
N TYR A 577 -17.73 10.60 38.59
CA TYR A 577 -16.29 10.81 38.61
C TYR A 577 -15.59 9.74 39.43
N ASN A 578 -14.36 9.45 39.06
CA ASN A 578 -13.45 8.64 39.85
C ASN A 578 -12.05 9.23 39.79
N TYR A 579 -11.26 8.92 40.81
CA TYR A 579 -9.87 9.34 40.88
C TYR A 579 -9.02 8.25 41.51
N ASN A 580 -7.76 8.18 41.07
CA ASN A 580 -6.77 7.27 41.63
C ASN A 580 -5.44 8.01 41.77
N ALA A 581 -4.72 7.70 42.84
CA ALA A 581 -3.39 8.21 43.11
C ALA A 581 -2.39 7.06 43.10
N ALA A 582 -1.22 7.25 42.51
CA ALA A 582 -0.17 6.24 42.52
C ALA A 582 1.22 6.87 42.60
N VAL A 583 2.14 6.20 43.28
CA VAL A 583 3.56 6.55 43.34
C VAL A 583 4.35 5.36 42.80
N SER A 584 5.03 5.56 41.67
CA SER A 584 5.89 4.54 41.07
C SER A 584 7.36 4.83 41.28
N LEU A 585 8.11 3.81 41.68
CA LEU A 585 9.56 3.78 41.81
C LEU A 585 10.11 2.84 40.74
N SER A 586 11.06 3.31 39.94
CA SER A 586 11.75 2.46 38.96
C SER A 586 13.24 2.73 38.96
N THR A 587 14.05 1.69 38.78
CA THR A 587 15.50 1.81 38.59
C THR A 587 15.96 0.90 37.46
N THR A 588 17.15 1.14 36.91
CA THR A 588 17.74 0.29 35.87
C THR A 588 19.09 -0.21 36.33
N ILE A 589 19.23 -1.52 36.43
CA ILE A 589 20.42 -2.23 36.89
C ILE A 589 21.08 -2.84 35.66
N TYR A 590 22.35 -2.48 35.41
CA TYR A 590 23.15 -3.06 34.34
C TYR A 590 24.12 -4.09 34.92
N GLY A 591 24.04 -5.33 34.43
CA GLY A 591 25.02 -6.38 34.70
C GLY A 591 25.77 -6.74 33.43
N THR A 592 27.10 -6.65 33.44
CA THR A 592 27.95 -7.12 32.33
C THR A 592 28.84 -8.24 32.81
N TRP A 593 28.68 -9.42 32.23
CA TRP A 593 29.56 -10.56 32.44
C TRP A 593 30.47 -10.71 31.23
N GLN A 594 31.78 -10.60 31.44
CA GLN A 594 32.78 -10.84 30.40
C GLN A 594 33.34 -12.26 30.55
N VAL A 595 33.45 -12.98 29.44
CA VAL A 595 33.99 -14.34 29.43
C VAL A 595 35.48 -14.28 29.75
N LYS A 596 35.90 -14.91 30.85
CA LYS A 596 37.32 -15.00 31.26
C LYS A 596 38.13 -15.77 30.20
N ASP A 597 39.43 -15.46 30.11
CA ASP A 597 40.35 -16.00 29.09
C ASP A 597 40.34 -17.53 28.96
N LYS A 598 40.09 -18.26 30.06
CA LYS A 598 39.99 -19.73 30.09
C LYS A 598 38.89 -20.31 29.18
N TYR A 599 37.87 -19.51 28.82
CA TYR A 599 36.74 -19.90 27.99
C TYR A 599 36.74 -19.21 26.61
N LYS A 600 37.87 -18.61 26.18
CA LYS A 600 38.05 -17.97 24.86
C LYS A 600 37.74 -18.84 23.64
N LYS A 601 37.70 -20.18 23.80
CA LYS A 601 37.23 -21.10 22.76
C LYS A 601 35.74 -20.95 22.46
N MET A 602 34.95 -20.45 23.41
CA MET A 602 33.55 -20.09 23.18
C MET A 602 33.51 -18.78 22.41
N LYS A 603 32.83 -18.76 21.26
CA LYS A 603 32.69 -17.55 20.38
C LYS A 603 31.97 -16.38 21.06
N LEU A 604 31.49 -16.57 22.29
CA LEU A 604 30.86 -15.58 23.15
C LEU A 604 31.94 -14.79 23.90
N GLN A 605 31.95 -13.46 23.78
CA GLN A 605 32.85 -12.56 24.50
C GLN A 605 32.26 -12.02 25.80
N GLY A 606 30.93 -11.88 25.86
CA GLY A 606 30.27 -11.40 27.07
C GLY A 606 28.77 -11.35 26.96
N LEU A 607 28.11 -11.25 28.11
CA LEU A 607 26.68 -11.10 28.27
C LEU A 607 26.40 -9.77 28.97
N ARG A 608 25.40 -9.02 28.50
CA ARG A 608 24.88 -7.85 29.16
C ARG A 608 23.42 -8.10 29.51
N HIS A 609 23.13 -8.05 30.80
CA HIS A 609 21.79 -8.07 31.34
C HIS A 609 21.40 -6.64 31.71
N THR A 610 20.24 -6.18 31.27
CA THR A 610 19.64 -4.92 31.76
C THR A 610 18.35 -5.28 32.46
N ILE A 611 18.27 -5.02 33.76
CA ILE A 611 17.12 -5.36 34.61
C ILE A 611 16.49 -4.05 35.07
N THR A 612 15.20 -3.88 34.84
CA THR A 612 14.43 -2.70 35.23
C THR A 612 13.34 -3.12 36.21
N PRO A 613 13.66 -3.21 37.52
CA PRO A 613 12.63 -3.40 38.53
C PRO A 613 11.82 -2.10 38.70
N SER A 614 10.52 -2.26 38.87
CA SER A 614 9.59 -1.18 39.16
C SER A 614 8.56 -1.62 40.19
N ILE A 615 8.25 -0.71 41.11
CA ILE A 615 7.28 -0.89 42.18
C ILE A 615 6.33 0.29 42.10
N SER A 616 5.03 0.05 42.00
CA SER A 616 4.01 1.10 41.95
C SER A 616 2.96 0.89 43.01
N PHE A 617 2.94 1.76 44.00
CA PHE A 617 1.90 1.80 45.01
C PHE A 617 0.74 2.65 44.51
N SER A 618 -0.48 2.11 44.51
CA SER A 618 -1.67 2.78 43.97
C SER A 618 -2.86 2.67 44.94
N TYR A 619 -3.63 3.75 45.04
CA TYR A 619 -4.84 3.85 45.84
C TYR A 619 -6.01 4.34 44.99
N SER A 620 -7.13 3.64 45.08
CA SER A 620 -8.42 4.01 44.51
C SER A 620 -9.50 3.85 45.58
N PRO A 621 -10.27 4.91 45.90
CA PRO A 621 -11.41 4.82 46.80
C PRO A 621 -12.51 3.91 46.25
N ASN A 622 -13.39 3.46 47.15
CA ASN A 622 -14.62 2.79 46.75
C ASN A 622 -15.70 3.80 46.29
N PHE A 623 -16.01 3.83 45.00
CA PHE A 623 -17.05 4.69 44.43
C PHE A 623 -18.46 4.10 44.52
N SER A 624 -18.62 2.90 45.10
CA SER A 624 -19.94 2.31 45.40
C SER A 624 -20.59 2.87 46.66
N ASN A 625 -19.90 3.70 47.44
CA ASN A 625 -20.45 4.30 48.64
C ASN A 625 -21.62 5.24 48.29
N GLN A 626 -22.72 5.14 49.04
CA GLN A 626 -23.94 5.91 48.83
C GLN A 626 -23.73 7.42 48.80
N LYS A 627 -22.66 7.94 49.45
CA LYS A 627 -22.28 9.37 49.39
C LYS A 627 -22.07 9.90 47.96
N TYR A 628 -21.73 9.03 47.01
CA TYR A 628 -21.52 9.41 45.61
C TYR A 628 -22.78 9.27 44.75
N GLY A 629 -23.77 8.49 45.18
CA GLY A 629 -25.01 8.26 44.43
C GLY A 629 -24.84 7.48 43.11
N PHE A 630 -23.68 6.88 42.86
CA PHE A 630 -23.41 6.15 41.60
C PHE A 630 -24.01 4.74 41.59
N TYR A 631 -24.28 4.18 42.76
CA TYR A 631 -24.83 2.85 42.97
C TYR A 631 -26.07 2.91 43.85
N LYS A 632 -27.05 2.07 43.54
CA LYS A 632 -28.27 1.85 44.32
C LYS A 632 -28.42 0.36 44.63
N THR A 633 -29.22 0.07 45.63
CA THR A 633 -29.59 -1.29 46.04
C THR A 633 -31.06 -1.53 45.71
N VAL A 634 -31.36 -2.65 45.06
CA VAL A 634 -32.74 -3.11 44.80
C VAL A 634 -32.92 -4.53 45.33
N GLN A 635 -34.11 -4.86 45.80
CA GLN A 635 -34.47 -6.24 46.12
C GLN A 635 -34.50 -7.05 44.83
N ALA A 636 -33.76 -8.15 44.79
CA ALA A 636 -33.62 -9.01 43.60
C ALA A 636 -34.73 -10.06 43.52
N ASP A 637 -35.06 -10.68 44.67
CA ASP A 637 -35.96 -11.83 44.75
C ASP A 637 -36.96 -11.68 45.93
N SER A 638 -38.00 -12.52 45.95
CA SER A 638 -39.01 -12.59 47.04
C SER A 638 -38.45 -12.97 48.42
N THR A 639 -37.20 -13.44 48.48
CA THR A 639 -36.47 -13.77 49.72
C THR A 639 -35.84 -12.56 50.42
N GLY A 640 -36.02 -11.34 49.87
CA GLY A 640 -35.43 -10.12 50.43
C GLY A 640 -33.94 -9.93 50.10
N ARG A 641 -33.38 -10.77 49.21
CA ARG A 641 -31.98 -10.64 48.77
C ARG A 641 -31.80 -9.34 48.00
N VAL A 642 -30.85 -8.51 48.42
CA VAL A 642 -30.56 -7.21 47.79
C VAL A 642 -29.42 -7.35 46.77
N THR A 643 -29.56 -6.70 45.62
CA THR A 643 -28.51 -6.58 44.59
C THR A 643 -28.11 -5.12 44.42
N VAL A 644 -26.79 -4.87 44.37
CA VAL A 644 -26.22 -3.56 44.08
C VAL A 644 -26.13 -3.39 42.57
N TYR A 645 -26.72 -2.34 42.04
CA TYR A 645 -26.64 -1.98 40.62
C TYR A 645 -26.31 -0.49 40.47
N SER A 646 -25.86 -0.10 39.29
CA SER A 646 -25.71 1.31 38.95
C SER A 646 -26.75 1.69 37.90
N PRO A 647 -27.56 2.74 38.12
CA PRO A 647 -28.49 3.26 37.12
C PRO A 647 -27.82 3.71 35.82
N PHE A 648 -26.50 3.87 35.81
CA PHE A 648 -25.74 4.40 34.68
C PHE A 648 -25.03 3.30 33.85
N SER A 649 -25.24 2.03 34.19
CA SER A 649 -24.52 0.88 33.62
C SER A 649 -24.74 0.66 32.11
N GLU A 650 -25.84 1.17 31.54
CA GLU A 650 -26.15 1.02 30.11
C GLU A 650 -25.47 2.05 29.21
N ASN A 651 -24.74 3.02 29.77
CA ASN A 651 -24.07 4.06 28.99
C ASN A 651 -22.68 3.63 28.47
N ALA A 652 -22.09 4.45 27.58
CA ALA A 652 -20.91 4.04 26.78
C ALA A 652 -19.61 3.80 27.59
N PHE A 653 -19.38 4.49 28.72
CA PHE A 653 -18.09 4.49 29.45
C PHE A 653 -18.09 3.69 30.75
N GLY A 654 -19.10 2.83 30.96
CA GLY A 654 -19.27 2.04 32.17
C GLY A 654 -19.43 2.89 33.43
N VAL A 655 -19.17 2.34 34.60
CA VAL A 655 -19.37 3.03 35.87
C VAL A 655 -18.07 3.11 36.67
N PRO A 656 -17.92 4.10 37.55
CA PRO A 656 -16.79 4.15 38.49
C PRO A 656 -16.58 2.81 39.19
N PRO A 657 -15.33 2.36 39.39
CA PRO A 657 -15.06 1.05 39.95
C PRO A 657 -15.62 0.89 41.38
N THR A 658 -16.13 -0.30 41.67
CA THR A 658 -16.54 -0.72 43.02
C THR A 658 -15.36 -1.28 43.81
N GLY A 659 -15.42 -1.13 45.13
CA GLY A 659 -14.41 -1.65 46.05
C GLY A 659 -13.27 -0.67 46.27
N GLU A 660 -12.74 -0.67 47.48
CA GLU A 660 -11.54 0.10 47.80
C GLU A 660 -10.33 -0.73 47.40
N ASN A 661 -9.35 -0.11 46.74
CA ASN A 661 -8.16 -0.80 46.29
C ASN A 661 -6.92 -0.02 46.74
N MET A 662 -6.06 -0.70 47.49
CA MET A 662 -4.73 -0.22 47.83
C MET A 662 -3.77 -1.31 47.39
N SER A 663 -3.18 -1.16 46.20
CA SER A 663 -2.37 -2.21 45.60
C SER A 663 -0.92 -1.78 45.38
N MET A 664 0.00 -2.68 45.71
CA MET A 664 1.41 -2.60 45.36
C MET A 664 1.66 -3.48 44.16
N ASN A 665 1.98 -2.86 43.03
CA ASN A 665 2.29 -3.53 41.77
C ASN A 665 3.81 -3.69 41.66
N PHE A 666 4.25 -4.90 41.37
CA PHE A 666 5.65 -5.24 41.12
C PHE A 666 5.79 -5.62 39.66
N SER A 667 6.75 -5.01 38.96
CA SER A 667 7.11 -5.42 37.62
C SER A 667 8.62 -5.47 37.46
N LEU A 668 9.11 -6.57 36.93
CA LEU A 668 10.51 -6.81 36.63
C LEU A 668 10.63 -7.05 35.13
N SER A 669 11.23 -6.11 34.40
CA SER A 669 11.61 -6.30 32.99
C SER A 669 13.10 -6.61 32.90
N GLN A 670 13.47 -7.57 32.06
CA GLN A 670 14.85 -7.95 31.79
C GLN A 670 15.08 -8.05 30.28
N SER A 671 16.18 -7.47 29.80
CA SER A 671 16.74 -7.75 28.48
C SER A 671 18.13 -8.38 28.60
N LEU A 672 18.45 -9.28 27.68
CA LEU A 672 19.71 -10.01 27.64
C LEU A 672 20.35 -9.93 26.25
N GLU A 673 21.52 -9.31 26.20
CA GLU A 673 22.34 -9.19 24.99
C GLU A 673 23.63 -9.99 25.13
N ALA A 674 24.06 -10.62 24.04
CA ALA A 674 25.32 -11.32 23.92
C ALA A 674 26.23 -10.62 22.92
N LYS A 675 27.52 -10.54 23.25
CA LYS A 675 28.58 -10.07 22.37
C LYS A 675 29.33 -11.30 21.86
N VAL A 676 29.31 -11.54 20.55
CA VAL A 676 29.84 -12.75 19.89
C VAL A 676 30.82 -12.37 18.79
N LEU A 677 31.94 -13.09 18.65
CA LEU A 677 32.90 -12.89 17.56
C LEU A 677 32.25 -13.16 16.19
N SER A 678 32.44 -12.24 15.23
CA SER A 678 32.00 -12.43 13.84
C SER A 678 32.88 -13.48 13.16
N LYS A 679 32.26 -14.36 12.35
CA LYS A 679 33.01 -15.30 11.49
C LYS A 679 33.58 -14.65 10.22
N ARG A 680 33.07 -13.48 9.82
CA ARG A 680 33.38 -12.85 8.53
C ARG A 680 34.52 -11.83 8.59
N ASP A 681 34.93 -11.42 9.78
CA ASP A 681 35.83 -10.29 9.96
C ASP A 681 36.81 -10.61 11.08
N THR A 682 38.10 -10.58 10.80
CA THR A 682 39.18 -11.01 11.71
C THR A 682 39.29 -10.15 12.98
N SER A 683 38.56 -9.03 13.04
CA SER A 683 38.45 -8.15 14.21
C SER A 683 37.00 -7.80 14.64
N GLY A 684 35.98 -8.25 13.89
CA GLY A 684 34.61 -7.75 14.06
C GLY A 684 33.83 -8.47 15.16
N VAL A 685 33.24 -7.73 16.09
CA VAL A 685 32.35 -8.29 17.11
C VAL A 685 30.89 -7.96 16.82
N LYS A 686 30.00 -8.97 16.89
CA LYS A 686 28.56 -8.84 16.67
C LYS A 686 27.79 -8.90 17.99
N LYS A 687 26.86 -7.95 18.19
CA LYS A 687 25.88 -8.00 19.30
C LYS A 687 24.63 -8.75 18.84
N ILE A 688 24.14 -9.66 19.65
CA ILE A 688 22.95 -10.49 19.40
C ILE A 688 22.05 -10.37 20.63
N LYS A 689 20.76 -10.10 20.44
CA LYS A 689 19.79 -10.11 21.54
C LYS A 689 19.35 -11.55 21.78
N ILE A 690 19.54 -12.08 22.98
CA ILE A 690 19.05 -13.41 23.37
C ILE A 690 17.63 -13.26 23.91
N ILE A 691 17.37 -12.26 24.75
CA ILE A 691 16.04 -11.92 25.25
C ILE A 691 15.84 -10.45 24.97
N ASP A 692 14.83 -10.12 24.16
CA ASP A 692 14.47 -8.73 23.89
C ASP A 692 13.79 -8.11 25.10
N ASP A 693 12.86 -8.85 25.71
CA ASP A 693 12.16 -8.46 26.93
C ASP A 693 11.56 -9.69 27.62
N LEU A 694 11.92 -9.90 28.88
CA LEU A 694 11.24 -10.79 29.81
C LEU A 694 10.61 -9.92 30.90
N THR A 695 9.28 -9.82 30.90
CA THR A 695 8.52 -9.06 31.89
C THR A 695 7.77 -10.02 32.81
N LEU A 696 8.01 -9.88 34.11
CA LEU A 696 7.24 -10.51 35.19
C LEU A 696 6.44 -9.43 35.90
N GLY A 697 5.13 -9.64 36.10
CA GLY A 697 4.26 -8.67 36.75
C GLY A 697 3.33 -9.35 37.77
N ALA A 698 3.26 -8.82 38.98
CA ALA A 698 2.34 -9.25 40.04
C ALA A 698 1.85 -8.04 40.83
N SER A 699 0.68 -8.11 41.45
CA SER A 699 0.17 -7.06 42.33
C SER A 699 -0.38 -7.65 43.63
N TYR A 700 -0.29 -6.87 44.70
CA TYR A 700 -0.80 -7.25 46.01
C TYR A 700 -1.75 -6.17 46.53
N ASN A 701 -3.01 -6.50 46.76
CA ASN A 701 -4.03 -5.59 47.29
C ASN A 701 -4.14 -5.74 48.81
N PHE A 702 -3.76 -4.70 49.55
CA PHE A 702 -3.79 -4.69 51.01
C PHE A 702 -5.21 -4.64 51.60
N LEU A 703 -6.17 -4.11 50.84
CA LEU A 703 -7.56 -3.92 51.27
C LEU A 703 -8.51 -5.04 50.84
N ALA A 704 -8.02 -6.08 50.15
CA ALA A 704 -8.87 -7.23 49.79
C ALA A 704 -9.12 -8.13 51.01
N ASP A 705 -10.36 -8.56 51.22
CA ASP A 705 -10.75 -9.44 52.34
C ASP A 705 -10.09 -10.83 52.24
N SER A 706 -9.92 -11.35 51.02
CA SER A 706 -9.24 -12.61 50.73
C SER A 706 -8.59 -12.55 49.35
N MET A 707 -7.67 -13.47 49.07
CA MET A 707 -6.96 -13.55 47.78
C MET A 707 -6.21 -12.26 47.41
N LYS A 708 -5.43 -11.74 48.35
CA LYS A 708 -4.72 -10.45 48.24
C LYS A 708 -3.71 -10.36 47.08
N LEU A 709 -3.15 -11.48 46.62
CA LEU A 709 -2.14 -11.54 45.55
C LEU A 709 -2.80 -11.74 44.17
N SER A 710 -2.53 -10.90 43.19
CA SER A 710 -3.04 -11.09 41.84
C SER A 710 -2.41 -12.29 41.13
N THR A 711 -2.97 -12.66 39.98
CA THR A 711 -2.28 -13.54 39.03
C THR A 711 -0.93 -12.94 38.62
N ILE A 712 0.07 -13.79 38.42
CA ILE A 712 1.41 -13.43 37.96
C ILE A 712 1.42 -13.52 36.44
N SER A 713 1.67 -12.39 35.79
CA SER A 713 1.84 -12.29 34.35
C SER A 713 3.31 -12.50 33.96
N ILE A 714 3.54 -13.32 32.94
CA ILE A 714 4.86 -13.61 32.37
C ILE A 714 4.78 -13.32 30.87
N SER A 715 5.68 -12.48 30.37
CA SER A 715 5.80 -12.18 28.95
C SER A 715 7.26 -12.28 28.55
N LEU A 716 7.59 -13.13 27.59
CA LEU A 716 8.93 -13.33 27.05
C LEU A 716 8.90 -13.09 25.54
N ARG A 717 9.72 -12.14 25.07
CA ARG A 717 10.00 -11.90 23.66
C ARG A 717 11.49 -12.08 23.39
N SER A 718 11.82 -12.83 22.35
CA SER A 718 13.21 -13.12 22.00
C SER A 718 13.37 -13.21 20.48
N THR A 719 14.26 -12.42 19.91
CA THR A 719 14.72 -12.49 18.51
C THR A 719 16.18 -12.92 18.46
N ILE A 720 16.44 -14.20 18.75
CA ILE A 720 17.80 -14.78 18.83
C ILE A 720 18.59 -14.56 17.52
N SER A 721 17.88 -14.53 16.38
CA SER A 721 18.45 -14.12 15.10
C SER A 721 17.42 -13.37 14.27
N SER A 722 17.84 -12.69 13.20
CA SER A 722 16.92 -12.05 12.25
C SER A 722 15.93 -13.03 11.60
N LYS A 723 16.18 -14.34 11.73
CA LYS A 723 15.39 -15.43 11.16
C LYS A 723 14.56 -16.17 12.20
N PHE A 724 14.76 -15.92 13.50
CA PHE A 724 14.15 -16.71 14.56
C PHE A 724 13.59 -15.85 15.68
N GLY A 725 12.28 -15.97 15.91
CA GLY A 725 11.55 -15.26 16.95
C GLY A 725 10.72 -16.20 17.82
N ILE A 726 10.74 -15.95 19.13
CA ILE A 726 9.87 -16.57 20.12
C ILE A 726 9.10 -15.46 20.84
N ASN A 727 7.81 -15.68 21.02
CA ASN A 727 6.98 -14.86 21.90
C ASN A 727 6.10 -15.78 22.76
N LEU A 728 6.22 -15.65 24.07
CA LEU A 728 5.51 -16.43 25.07
C LEU A 728 4.80 -15.49 26.02
N ARG A 729 3.53 -15.76 26.28
CA ARG A 729 2.73 -15.09 27.31
C ARG A 729 2.11 -16.15 28.21
N ALA A 730 2.20 -16.00 29.51
CA ALA A 730 1.58 -16.90 30.47
C ALA A 730 1.00 -16.11 31.63
N THR A 731 -0.11 -16.61 32.17
CA THR A 731 -0.73 -16.09 33.38
C THR A 731 -0.81 -17.22 34.39
N LEU A 732 -0.13 -17.04 35.51
CA LEU A 732 -0.14 -17.97 36.64
C LEU A 732 -1.09 -17.46 37.72
N ASP A 733 -1.94 -18.35 38.21
CA ASP A 733 -2.77 -18.11 39.39
C ASP A 733 -2.08 -18.72 40.62
N PRO A 734 -1.68 -17.90 41.61
CA PRO A 734 -1.02 -18.40 42.80
C PRO A 734 -1.95 -19.16 43.76
N TYR A 735 -3.28 -19.12 43.56
CA TYR A 735 -4.26 -19.73 44.46
C TYR A 735 -4.69 -21.13 44.05
N GLU A 736 -4.97 -21.95 45.06
CA GLU A 736 -5.63 -23.23 44.90
C GLU A 736 -7.11 -23.06 44.56
N VAL A 737 -7.67 -24.10 43.95
CA VAL A 737 -9.10 -24.17 43.60
C VAL A 737 -9.68 -25.48 44.08
N THR A 738 -10.90 -25.38 44.60
CA THR A 738 -11.75 -26.50 45.01
C THR A 738 -12.10 -27.42 43.83
N PRO A 739 -12.57 -28.66 44.08
CA PRO A 739 -13.09 -29.52 43.03
C PRO A 739 -14.18 -28.86 42.17
N GLU A 740 -14.96 -27.95 42.75
CA GLU A 740 -16.03 -27.18 42.11
C GLU A 740 -15.54 -25.97 41.28
N GLY A 741 -14.22 -25.76 41.17
CA GLY A 741 -13.68 -24.65 40.38
C GLY A 741 -13.63 -23.29 41.11
N LYS A 742 -13.97 -23.23 42.41
CA LYS A 742 -13.89 -21.99 43.20
C LYS A 742 -12.51 -21.80 43.81
N ARG A 743 -11.92 -20.63 43.59
CA ARG A 743 -10.66 -20.18 44.20
C ARG A 743 -10.86 -19.99 45.71
N TYR A 744 -9.85 -20.34 46.49
CA TYR A 744 -9.82 -20.09 47.93
C TYR A 744 -8.43 -19.63 48.35
N ASP A 745 -8.33 -18.95 49.51
CA ASP A 745 -7.14 -18.22 49.94
C ASP A 745 -6.01 -19.13 50.46
N LYS A 746 -5.58 -20.08 49.63
CA LYS A 746 -4.44 -20.97 49.88
C LYS A 746 -3.49 -20.91 48.69
N LEU A 747 -2.25 -20.53 48.96
CA LEU A 747 -1.22 -20.40 47.94
C LEU A 747 -0.68 -21.78 47.54
N THR A 748 -0.52 -22.00 46.23
CA THR A 748 0.08 -23.22 45.67
C THR A 748 1.56 -23.38 46.02
N TRP A 749 2.20 -22.33 46.53
CA TRP A 749 3.61 -22.32 46.93
C TRP A 749 3.92 -23.38 47.99
N SER A 750 2.94 -23.68 48.86
CA SER A 750 3.02 -24.77 49.84
C SER A 750 3.23 -26.15 49.22
N ARG A 751 2.88 -26.34 47.94
CA ARG A 751 3.09 -27.56 47.16
C ARG A 751 4.30 -27.48 46.21
N GLY A 752 5.14 -26.45 46.34
CA GLY A 752 6.33 -26.23 45.51
C GLY A 752 6.06 -25.65 44.12
N ASN A 753 4.84 -25.19 43.82
CA ASN A 753 4.49 -24.57 42.54
C ASN A 753 4.18 -23.08 42.73
N LEU A 754 4.80 -22.21 41.93
CA LEU A 754 4.60 -20.75 41.92
C LEU A 754 3.18 -20.31 41.54
N GLY A 755 2.42 -21.15 40.85
CA GLY A 755 1.04 -20.91 40.48
C GLY A 755 0.55 -21.87 39.40
N ARG A 756 -0.76 -22.06 39.28
CA ARG A 756 -1.36 -22.81 38.17
C ARG A 756 -1.40 -21.94 36.92
N ILE A 757 -0.98 -22.49 35.78
CA ILE A 757 -1.15 -21.82 34.47
C ILE A 757 -2.64 -21.75 34.15
N VAL A 758 -3.20 -20.54 34.10
CA VAL A 758 -4.60 -20.30 33.69
C VAL A 758 -4.69 -20.08 32.19
N SER A 759 -3.72 -19.36 31.62
CA SER A 759 -3.63 -19.15 30.18
C SER A 759 -2.18 -19.11 29.75
N THR A 760 -1.87 -19.66 28.57
CA THR A 760 -0.56 -19.44 27.96
C THR A 760 -0.64 -19.46 26.44
N GLY A 761 0.06 -18.51 25.80
CA GLY A 761 0.14 -18.34 24.36
C GLY A 761 1.60 -18.34 23.92
N TRP A 762 1.98 -19.24 23.02
CA TRP A 762 3.35 -19.39 22.52
C TRP A 762 3.31 -19.27 21.00
N SER A 763 4.10 -18.37 20.44
CA SER A 763 4.30 -18.25 19.01
C SER A 763 5.79 -18.41 18.69
N PHE A 764 6.10 -19.40 17.85
CA PHE A 764 7.43 -19.70 17.35
C PHE A 764 7.46 -19.35 15.87
N GLY A 765 8.40 -18.51 15.43
CA GLY A 765 8.57 -18.12 14.03
C GLY A 765 9.99 -18.38 13.56
N TYR A 766 10.15 -19.13 12.47
CA TYR A 766 11.44 -19.30 11.80
C TYR A 766 11.32 -18.98 10.31
N THR A 767 12.22 -18.16 9.77
CA THR A 767 12.31 -17.90 8.33
C THR A 767 13.62 -18.44 7.78
N PHE A 768 13.52 -19.52 7.02
CA PHE A 768 14.61 -20.00 6.19
C PHE A 768 14.70 -19.09 4.95
N GLN A 769 15.90 -18.73 4.55
CA GLN A 769 16.14 -17.96 3.32
C GLN A 769 17.48 -18.40 2.73
N SER A 770 17.58 -18.35 1.40
CA SER A 770 18.84 -18.58 0.70
C SER A 770 19.92 -17.57 1.16
N ARG A 771 21.19 -17.95 0.98
CA ARG A 771 22.34 -17.12 1.32
C ARG A 771 22.51 -16.09 0.20
N ASN A 772 22.41 -14.78 0.52
CA ASN A 772 22.57 -13.62 -0.38
C ASN A 772 22.83 -14.00 -1.85
N SER A 773 21.78 -14.40 -2.57
CA SER A 773 21.84 -14.51 -4.02
C SER A 773 21.92 -13.11 -4.60
N THR A 774 22.69 -12.94 -5.66
CA THR A 774 22.82 -11.68 -6.42
C THR A 774 21.49 -11.17 -6.96
N PHE A 775 20.47 -12.04 -6.98
CA PHE A 775 19.09 -11.73 -7.35
C PHE A 775 18.19 -11.75 -6.10
N PRO A 776 17.43 -10.67 -5.82
CA PRO A 776 16.41 -10.67 -4.77
C PRO A 776 15.31 -11.69 -5.11
N ALA A 777 14.72 -12.31 -4.09
CA ALA A 777 13.48 -13.05 -4.28
C ALA A 777 12.38 -12.07 -4.75
N LEU A 778 11.40 -12.56 -5.51
CA LEU A 778 10.34 -11.77 -6.17
C LEU A 778 9.45 -10.93 -5.23
N ASN A 779 9.73 -10.89 -3.92
CA ASN A 779 9.08 -10.06 -2.89
C ASN A 779 10.06 -9.40 -1.90
N ASP A 780 11.30 -9.07 -2.31
CA ASP A 780 12.18 -8.23 -1.48
C ASP A 780 11.84 -6.73 -1.66
N ILE A 781 11.35 -6.11 -0.59
CA ILE A 781 10.78 -4.75 -0.53
C ILE A 781 11.82 -3.64 -0.80
N ASN A 782 13.12 -3.95 -0.97
CA ASN A 782 14.18 -2.94 -1.06
C ASN A 782 15.14 -3.04 -2.27
N SER A 783 14.73 -3.62 -3.41
CA SER A 783 15.66 -3.77 -4.56
C SER A 783 15.48 -2.73 -5.67
N ILE A 784 16.57 -2.02 -5.97
CA ILE A 784 16.83 -1.08 -7.07
C ILE A 784 17.01 -1.86 -8.39
N PRO A 785 16.68 -1.31 -9.59
CA PRO A 785 16.66 -2.06 -10.85
C PRO A 785 17.98 -2.77 -11.24
N PRO A 786 17.90 -3.91 -11.94
CA PRO A 786 19.03 -4.76 -12.28
C PRO A 786 19.68 -4.32 -13.60
N GLU A 787 20.59 -3.35 -13.55
CA GLU A 787 21.36 -2.96 -14.75
C GLU A 787 22.89 -3.02 -14.57
N TYR A 788 23.40 -3.53 -13.44
CA TYR A 788 24.84 -3.65 -13.20
C TYR A 788 25.25 -4.92 -12.42
N THR A 789 24.90 -6.11 -12.89
CA THR A 789 25.42 -7.36 -12.30
C THR A 789 25.83 -8.39 -13.35
N ASN A 790 26.61 -7.98 -14.37
CA ASN A 790 27.34 -8.93 -15.18
C ASN A 790 28.83 -8.93 -14.77
N PRO A 791 29.32 -9.91 -13.99
CA PRO A 791 30.72 -10.00 -13.58
C PRO A 791 31.69 -10.33 -14.73
N PHE A 792 31.16 -10.49 -15.95
CA PHE A 792 31.91 -10.91 -17.15
C PHE A 792 32.03 -9.81 -18.21
N TYR A 793 31.66 -8.57 -17.90
CA TYR A 793 31.89 -7.44 -18.79
C TYR A 793 33.34 -6.97 -18.66
N ASP A 794 34.21 -7.53 -19.51
CA ASP A 794 35.56 -7.02 -19.76
C ASP A 794 35.56 -6.30 -21.12
N PRO A 795 35.39 -4.97 -21.14
CA PRO A 795 35.35 -4.22 -22.40
C PRO A 795 36.69 -4.19 -23.16
N TYR A 796 37.77 -4.77 -22.60
CA TYR A 796 39.12 -4.70 -23.19
C TYR A 796 39.86 -6.05 -23.30
N GLY A 797 39.25 -7.17 -22.89
CA GLY A 797 39.72 -8.53 -23.21
C GLY A 797 41.09 -8.93 -22.64
N THR A 798 41.48 -8.42 -21.46
CA THR A 798 42.84 -8.62 -20.90
C THR A 798 42.92 -9.57 -19.70
N MET A 799 41.83 -10.28 -19.35
CA MET A 799 41.83 -11.10 -18.14
C MET A 799 42.64 -12.40 -18.27
N ASN A 800 43.68 -12.53 -17.44
CA ASN A 800 44.59 -13.68 -17.38
C ASN A 800 43.82 -15.02 -17.24
N PRO A 801 44.13 -16.06 -18.05
CA PRO A 801 43.39 -17.33 -18.05
C PRO A 801 43.45 -18.09 -16.72
N ILE A 802 44.46 -17.85 -15.87
CA ILE A 802 44.55 -18.41 -14.51
C ILE A 802 43.59 -17.67 -13.56
N LEU A 803 43.50 -16.36 -13.67
CA LEU A 803 42.56 -15.53 -12.91
C LEU A 803 41.11 -15.82 -13.33
N ARG A 804 40.87 -16.01 -14.64
CA ARG A 804 39.58 -16.48 -15.18
C ARG A 804 39.20 -17.87 -14.66
N ARG A 805 40.16 -18.80 -14.53
CA ARG A 805 39.93 -20.10 -13.91
C ARG A 805 39.66 -20.00 -12.41
N GLN A 806 40.29 -19.06 -11.69
CA GLN A 806 39.98 -18.78 -10.29
C GLN A 806 38.59 -18.15 -10.12
N TYR A 807 38.18 -17.23 -11.00
CA TYR A 807 36.81 -16.69 -11.03
C TYR A 807 35.79 -17.76 -11.42
N MET A 808 36.09 -18.66 -12.37
CA MET A 808 35.24 -19.81 -12.70
C MET A 808 35.21 -20.88 -11.60
N ALA A 809 36.29 -21.06 -10.85
CA ALA A 809 36.33 -21.98 -9.70
C ALA A 809 35.63 -21.39 -8.46
N GLN A 810 35.61 -20.06 -8.31
CA GLN A 810 34.75 -19.37 -7.33
C GLN A 810 33.29 -19.28 -7.80
N ALA A 811 33.06 -19.24 -9.12
CA ALA A 811 31.78 -19.37 -9.80
C ALA A 811 31.50 -20.83 -10.21
N TYR A 812 31.89 -21.81 -9.36
CA TYR A 812 31.08 -23.02 -9.26
C TYR A 812 29.65 -22.53 -9.14
N TYR A 813 28.80 -22.88 -10.11
CA TYR A 813 27.39 -22.52 -10.18
C TYR A 813 26.76 -22.77 -8.80
N ASP A 814 26.74 -21.73 -7.96
CA ASP A 814 26.01 -21.76 -6.71
C ASP A 814 24.57 -21.60 -7.17
N PHE A 815 23.92 -22.72 -7.48
CA PHE A 815 22.48 -22.85 -7.68
C PHE A 815 21.74 -22.53 -6.36
N ALA A 816 22.11 -21.42 -5.71
CA ALA A 816 21.36 -20.81 -4.64
C ALA A 816 20.17 -20.10 -5.28
N LEU A 817 19.22 -20.89 -5.78
CA LEU A 817 17.89 -20.41 -6.14
C LEU A 817 17.37 -19.54 -4.99
N PRO A 818 16.99 -18.27 -5.20
CA PRO A 818 16.44 -17.45 -4.13
C PRO A 818 15.15 -18.09 -3.64
N TRP A 819 15.18 -18.59 -2.42
CA TRP A 819 14.03 -19.16 -1.75
C TRP A 819 13.91 -18.60 -0.34
N ASN A 820 12.67 -18.45 0.12
CA ASN A 820 12.35 -18.22 1.51
C ASN A 820 11.24 -19.19 1.94
N LEU A 821 11.31 -19.66 3.18
CA LEU A 821 10.28 -20.48 3.79
C LEU A 821 10.13 -20.06 5.25
N GLY A 822 9.03 -19.39 5.54
CA GLY A 822 8.54 -19.06 6.85
C GLY A 822 7.71 -20.19 7.43
N PHE A 823 7.97 -20.49 8.70
CA PHE A 823 7.18 -21.38 9.54
C PHE A 823 6.77 -20.61 10.79
N ASN A 824 5.49 -20.68 11.14
CA ASN A 824 4.95 -20.07 12.34
C ASN A 824 4.08 -21.07 13.10
N TYR A 825 4.46 -21.39 14.33
CA TYR A 825 3.68 -22.29 15.18
C TYR A 825 3.08 -21.52 16.35
N ASN A 826 1.75 -21.55 16.47
CA ASN A 826 1.00 -20.90 17.54
C ASN A 826 0.30 -21.95 18.41
N ILE A 827 0.55 -21.87 19.71
CA ILE A 827 -0.17 -22.61 20.75
C ILE A 827 -0.92 -21.61 21.60
N ASN A 828 -2.20 -21.85 21.83
CA ASN A 828 -3.01 -21.12 22.81
C ASN A 828 -3.66 -22.13 23.75
N TYR A 829 -3.41 -21.96 25.05
CA TYR A 829 -3.99 -22.72 26.13
C TYR A 829 -4.81 -21.77 26.99
N ASN A 830 -6.09 -22.09 27.21
CA ASN A 830 -6.94 -21.40 28.19
C ASN A 830 -7.67 -22.43 29.06
N LEU A 831 -7.64 -22.18 30.36
CA LEU A 831 -8.38 -22.92 31.37
C LEU A 831 -9.68 -22.18 31.68
N SER A 832 -10.82 -22.84 31.52
CA SER A 832 -12.14 -22.31 31.89
C SER A 832 -12.79 -23.20 32.95
N TYR A 833 -13.46 -22.57 33.91
CA TYR A 833 -14.25 -23.27 34.93
C TYR A 833 -15.68 -23.38 34.43
N VAL A 834 -16.18 -24.60 34.25
CA VAL A 834 -17.54 -24.85 33.76
C VAL A 834 -18.34 -25.48 34.88
N ASN A 835 -19.57 -25.00 35.07
CA ASN A 835 -20.53 -25.56 36.01
C ASN A 835 -21.71 -26.20 35.24
N ASN A 836 -21.39 -27.12 34.32
CA ASN A 836 -22.38 -27.87 33.52
C ASN A 836 -22.49 -29.32 34.03
N GLY A 837 -23.00 -29.49 35.26
CA GLY A 837 -23.42 -30.81 35.78
C GLY A 837 -22.31 -31.77 36.24
N THR A 838 -21.06 -31.60 35.80
CA THR A 838 -19.89 -32.23 36.42
C THR A 838 -18.89 -31.15 36.83
N THR A 839 -18.51 -31.15 38.12
CA THR A 839 -17.47 -30.27 38.66
C THR A 839 -16.14 -30.60 37.99
N GLY A 840 -15.63 -29.73 37.11
CA GLY A 840 -14.43 -30.04 36.32
C GLY A 840 -13.79 -28.82 35.65
N TYR A 841 -12.55 -29.02 35.20
CA TYR A 841 -11.74 -28.02 34.49
C TYR A 841 -11.85 -28.25 32.98
N GLU A 842 -12.31 -27.26 32.21
CA GLU A 842 -12.25 -27.33 30.74
C GLU A 842 -10.92 -26.73 30.26
N ARG A 843 -10.12 -27.55 29.57
CA ARG A 843 -8.82 -27.15 29.00
C ARG A 843 -8.99 -27.00 27.50
N LYS A 844 -9.04 -25.76 27.01
CA LYS A 844 -9.08 -25.50 25.57
C LYS A 844 -7.67 -25.25 25.06
N ILE A 845 -7.18 -26.18 24.24
CA ILE A 845 -5.86 -26.09 23.60
C ILE A 845 -6.07 -25.96 22.10
N THR A 846 -5.59 -24.87 21.52
CA THR A 846 -5.60 -24.64 20.07
C THR A 846 -4.17 -24.57 19.57
N GLN A 847 -3.85 -25.39 18.58
CA GLN A 847 -2.50 -25.52 18.03
C GLN A 847 -2.58 -25.40 16.51
N THR A 848 -1.89 -24.40 15.96
CA THR A 848 -1.90 -24.12 14.53
C THR A 848 -0.49 -23.89 14.02
N ILE A 849 -0.17 -24.49 12.88
CA ILE A 849 1.07 -24.28 12.15
C ILE A 849 0.73 -23.52 10.89
N GLY A 850 1.26 -22.32 10.69
CA GLY A 850 1.26 -21.61 9.42
C GLY A 850 2.59 -21.79 8.69
N PHE A 851 2.54 -21.92 7.38
CA PHE A 851 3.72 -21.93 6.53
C PHE A 851 3.51 -21.02 5.33
N ASN A 852 4.57 -20.32 4.94
CA ASN A 852 4.57 -19.46 3.77
C ASN A 852 5.96 -19.51 3.12
N GLY A 853 6.03 -19.59 1.80
CA GLY A 853 7.31 -19.65 1.13
C GLY A 853 7.23 -19.16 -0.31
N SER A 854 8.38 -18.75 -0.81
CA SER A 854 8.60 -18.45 -2.22
C SER A 854 9.89 -19.11 -2.68
N LEU A 855 9.87 -19.64 -3.89
CA LEU A 855 10.98 -20.35 -4.51
C LEU A 855 11.06 -19.91 -5.97
N ASN A 856 12.17 -19.32 -6.37
CA ASN A 856 12.43 -19.09 -7.79
C ASN A 856 13.10 -20.35 -8.35
N ILE A 857 12.39 -21.13 -9.16
CA ILE A 857 12.93 -22.35 -9.80
C ILE A 857 13.95 -21.97 -10.88
N SER A 858 13.74 -20.84 -11.55
CA SER A 858 14.67 -20.24 -12.52
C SER A 858 14.54 -18.71 -12.46
N PRO A 859 15.45 -17.92 -13.07
CA PRO A 859 15.34 -16.44 -13.08
C PRO A 859 14.00 -15.91 -13.59
N LYS A 860 13.32 -16.68 -14.44
CA LYS A 860 12.02 -16.35 -15.04
C LYS A 860 10.85 -17.16 -14.46
N MET A 861 11.03 -17.96 -13.41
CA MET A 861 9.94 -18.78 -12.85
C MET A 861 9.93 -18.74 -11.33
N GLY A 862 8.85 -18.21 -10.75
CA GLY A 862 8.63 -18.12 -9.32
C GLY A 862 7.44 -18.96 -8.87
N VAL A 863 7.59 -19.64 -7.74
CA VAL A 863 6.53 -20.39 -7.05
C VAL A 863 6.34 -19.83 -5.66
N THR A 864 5.12 -19.48 -5.30
CA THR A 864 4.73 -19.07 -3.95
C THR A 864 3.77 -20.08 -3.36
N LEU A 865 3.96 -20.43 -2.10
CA LEU A 865 3.16 -21.40 -1.37
C LEU A 865 2.78 -20.81 -0.02
N SER A 866 1.52 -20.91 0.36
CA SER A 866 1.03 -20.44 1.65
C SER A 866 -0.05 -21.37 2.17
N GLY A 867 -0.07 -21.64 3.46
CA GLY A 867 -1.07 -22.52 4.05
C GLY A 867 -0.89 -22.67 5.54
N GLY A 868 -1.63 -23.63 6.09
CA GLY A 868 -1.52 -23.95 7.50
C GLY A 868 -2.09 -25.32 7.83
N TYR A 869 -1.88 -25.74 9.07
CA TYR A 869 -2.29 -27.02 9.61
C TYR A 869 -2.87 -26.80 11.01
N ASP A 870 -4.12 -27.20 11.20
CA ASP A 870 -4.76 -27.24 12.51
C ASP A 870 -4.53 -28.62 13.13
N ILE A 871 -3.72 -28.67 14.18
CA ILE A 871 -3.37 -29.91 14.88
C ILE A 871 -4.57 -30.44 15.66
N GLY A 872 -5.44 -29.57 16.16
CA GLY A 872 -6.62 -29.97 16.92
C GLY A 872 -7.65 -30.68 16.05
N GLN A 873 -7.81 -30.25 14.79
CA GLN A 873 -8.69 -30.92 13.83
C GLN A 873 -7.99 -31.97 12.96
N ASN A 874 -6.66 -32.09 13.07
CA ASN A 874 -5.82 -32.94 12.24
C ASN A 874 -6.04 -32.69 10.72
N LYS A 875 -6.19 -31.42 10.33
CA LYS A 875 -6.54 -31.00 8.97
C LYS A 875 -5.67 -29.84 8.50
N LEU A 876 -5.32 -29.86 7.21
CA LEU A 876 -4.72 -28.71 6.53
C LEU A 876 -5.78 -27.61 6.36
N THR A 877 -5.43 -26.38 6.72
CA THR A 877 -6.22 -25.19 6.39
C THR A 877 -6.06 -24.86 4.91
N THR A 878 -6.93 -24.02 4.35
CA THR A 878 -6.86 -23.62 2.94
C THR A 878 -5.44 -23.16 2.58
N SER A 879 -4.82 -23.91 1.66
CA SER A 879 -3.47 -23.62 1.18
C SER A 879 -3.55 -23.22 -0.29
N ALA A 880 -2.72 -22.26 -0.67
CA ALA A 880 -2.64 -21.73 -2.02
C ALA A 880 -1.21 -21.91 -2.56
N VAL A 881 -1.13 -22.35 -3.80
CA VAL A 881 0.10 -22.44 -4.58
C VAL A 881 -0.07 -21.56 -5.80
N SER A 882 0.85 -20.63 -6.02
CA SER A 882 0.86 -19.81 -7.24
C SER A 882 2.20 -19.95 -7.93
N ILE A 883 2.17 -20.22 -9.23
CA ILE A 883 3.32 -20.39 -10.10
C ILE A 883 3.24 -19.27 -11.13
N THR A 884 4.33 -18.56 -11.33
CA THR A 884 4.46 -17.50 -12.34
C THR A 884 5.68 -17.78 -13.18
N ARG A 885 5.57 -17.61 -14.51
CA ARG A 885 6.66 -17.76 -15.45
C ARG A 885 6.65 -16.63 -16.47
N ASP A 886 7.78 -15.95 -16.59
CA ASP A 886 8.07 -14.96 -17.61
C ASP A 886 8.61 -15.70 -18.86
N LEU A 887 7.89 -15.60 -19.98
CA LEU A 887 8.25 -16.14 -21.29
C LEU A 887 8.72 -15.01 -22.22
N HIS A 888 9.32 -13.96 -21.64
CA HIS A 888 9.83 -12.76 -22.28
C HIS A 888 8.72 -11.82 -22.82
N CYS A 889 7.98 -12.22 -23.86
CA CYS A 889 6.83 -11.47 -24.38
C CYS A 889 5.50 -11.86 -23.75
N TRP A 890 5.44 -13.09 -23.26
CA TRP A 890 4.27 -13.67 -22.63
C TRP A 890 4.52 -13.86 -21.15
N GLN A 891 3.46 -13.81 -20.35
CA GLN A 891 3.49 -14.15 -18.95
C GLN A 891 2.46 -15.25 -18.68
N MET A 892 2.91 -16.29 -18.00
CA MET A 892 2.07 -17.39 -17.55
C MET A 892 1.93 -17.35 -16.03
N SER A 893 0.71 -17.52 -15.54
CA SER A 893 0.40 -17.64 -14.12
C SER A 893 -0.58 -18.77 -13.88
N PHE A 894 -0.29 -19.59 -12.89
CA PHE A 894 -1.15 -20.68 -12.42
C PHE A 894 -1.37 -20.53 -10.93
N SER A 895 -2.61 -20.37 -10.48
CA SER A 895 -2.97 -20.31 -9.06
C SER A 895 -3.85 -21.51 -8.72
N TRP A 896 -3.55 -22.20 -7.62
CA TRP A 896 -4.19 -23.46 -7.25
C TRP A 896 -4.42 -23.55 -5.75
N ILE A 897 -5.66 -23.90 -5.38
CA ILE A 897 -6.08 -24.30 -4.05
C ILE A 897 -6.39 -25.81 -4.11
N PRO A 898 -5.44 -26.69 -3.69
CA PRO A 898 -5.56 -28.13 -3.86
C PRO A 898 -6.59 -28.82 -2.95
N PHE A 899 -6.85 -28.27 -1.76
CA PHE A 899 -7.67 -28.95 -0.74
C PHE A 899 -8.47 -27.95 0.11
N GLY A 900 -9.48 -28.47 0.81
CA GLY A 900 -10.45 -27.69 1.60
C GLY A 900 -11.76 -27.43 0.85
N HIS A 901 -12.62 -26.60 1.43
CA HIS A 901 -13.92 -26.26 0.83
C HIS A 901 -13.80 -25.37 -0.43
N TYR A 902 -12.67 -24.68 -0.59
CA TYR A 902 -12.46 -23.69 -1.65
C TYR A 902 -11.52 -24.16 -2.76
N LYS A 903 -11.51 -25.48 -3.01
CA LYS A 903 -10.72 -26.08 -4.09
C LYS A 903 -11.00 -25.35 -5.40
N SER A 904 -9.95 -24.84 -6.04
CA SER A 904 -10.06 -24.08 -7.28
C SER A 904 -8.70 -24.01 -7.94
N TRP A 905 -8.69 -23.76 -9.24
CA TRP A 905 -7.46 -23.44 -9.95
C TRP A 905 -7.76 -22.43 -11.04
N SER A 906 -6.76 -21.63 -11.38
CA SER A 906 -6.80 -20.72 -12.50
C SER A 906 -5.47 -20.77 -13.23
N PHE A 907 -5.55 -20.87 -14.54
CA PHE A 907 -4.45 -20.76 -15.47
C PHE A 907 -4.70 -19.53 -16.33
N HIS A 908 -3.69 -18.68 -16.44
CA HIS A 908 -3.72 -17.49 -17.27
C HIS A 908 -2.39 -17.39 -18.01
N ILE A 909 -2.46 -17.18 -19.32
CA ILE A 909 -1.31 -16.85 -20.16
C ILE A 909 -1.70 -15.66 -21.04
N GLY A 910 -0.87 -14.63 -21.10
CA GLY A 910 -1.14 -13.45 -21.91
C GLY A 910 0.10 -12.63 -22.23
N VAL A 911 -0.02 -11.71 -23.19
CA VAL A 911 1.07 -10.82 -23.58
C VAL A 911 1.36 -9.80 -22.48
N LYS A 912 2.64 -9.56 -22.19
CA LYS A 912 3.11 -8.67 -21.12
C LYS A 912 2.89 -7.19 -21.44
N ALA A 913 2.96 -6.82 -22.72
CA ALA A 913 2.75 -5.46 -23.18
C ALA A 913 1.30 -5.02 -22.97
N ALA A 914 1.10 -3.83 -22.41
CA ALA A 914 -0.23 -3.30 -22.10
C ALA A 914 -1.09 -3.11 -23.37
N SER A 915 -0.45 -2.82 -24.51
CA SER A 915 -1.12 -2.63 -25.80
C SER A 915 -1.75 -3.91 -26.38
N LEU A 916 -1.30 -5.10 -25.95
CA LEU A 916 -1.77 -6.41 -26.43
C LEU A 916 -2.23 -7.32 -25.28
N GLN A 917 -2.51 -6.77 -24.10
CA GLN A 917 -2.90 -7.55 -22.93
C GLN A 917 -4.22 -8.33 -23.12
N ASP A 918 -5.05 -7.93 -24.08
CA ASP A 918 -6.27 -8.65 -24.47
C ASP A 918 -5.96 -9.98 -25.19
N LEU A 919 -4.75 -10.15 -25.72
CA LEU A 919 -4.26 -11.43 -26.24
C LEU A 919 -3.91 -12.35 -25.08
N LYS A 920 -4.94 -12.97 -24.51
CA LYS A 920 -4.83 -13.84 -23.34
C LYS A 920 -5.69 -15.09 -23.49
N TYR A 921 -5.22 -16.17 -22.89
CA TYR A 921 -6.00 -17.36 -22.64
C TYR A 921 -6.11 -17.57 -21.14
N GLN A 922 -7.35 -17.70 -20.66
CA GLN A 922 -7.64 -17.94 -19.26
C GLN A 922 -8.56 -19.15 -19.15
N LYS A 923 -8.19 -20.09 -18.29
CA LYS A 923 -9.04 -21.22 -17.92
C LYS A 923 -8.99 -21.38 -16.42
N SER A 924 -10.14 -21.50 -15.78
CA SER A 924 -10.22 -21.66 -14.33
C SER A 924 -11.35 -22.60 -13.96
N GLN A 925 -11.16 -23.35 -12.89
CA GLN A 925 -12.23 -24.03 -12.18
C GLN A 925 -12.65 -23.16 -10.99
N SER A 926 -13.94 -22.90 -10.89
CA SER A 926 -14.47 -22.05 -9.84
C SER A 926 -14.46 -22.78 -8.51
N MET A 927 -14.16 -22.04 -7.44
CA MET A 927 -14.32 -22.55 -6.08
C MET A 927 -15.79 -22.88 -5.76
N TYR A 928 -16.73 -22.23 -6.45
CA TYR A 928 -18.17 -22.48 -6.29
C TYR A 928 -18.61 -23.86 -6.76
N ASP A 929 -17.82 -24.53 -7.60
CA ASP A 929 -18.13 -25.87 -8.10
C ASP A 929 -18.09 -26.95 -7.00
N ASN A 930 -17.52 -26.63 -5.83
CA ASN A 930 -17.38 -27.56 -4.70
C ASN A 930 -18.32 -27.24 -3.51
N PHE A 931 -19.24 -26.28 -3.65
CA PHE A 931 -20.12 -25.84 -2.55
C PHE A 931 -21.38 -26.69 -2.35
N TYR A 932 -21.74 -27.53 -3.31
CA TYR A 932 -22.96 -28.33 -3.31
C TYR A 932 -22.66 -29.80 -3.58
#